data_AF-A0A4Y7LTG8-F1
#
_entry.id   AF-A0A4Y7LTG8-F1
#
_cell.length_a   1.000
_cell.length_b   1.000
_cell.length_c   1.000
_cell.angle_alpha   90.00
_cell.angle_beta   90.00
_cell.angle_gamma   90.00
#
_symmetry.space_group_name_H-M   'P 1'
#
loop_
_entity.id
_entity.type
_entity.pdbx_description
1 polymer ?
#
loop_
_entity_poly.entity_id
_entity_poly.type
_entity_poly.pdbx_seq_one_letter_code
_entity_poly.pdbx_strand_id
1 'polypeptide(L)'
;MQLEEFSDAKNDVSFICGVVEGFYGRPWTLDQRKDLFIKLQEWGMNSYLYAPKDDYKHRAYWRELYSVEEAEHLTMLITASKECNITFIYALSPGLDITYSSSKEMVILKRKLDQVAQFGCTAFALLFDDIEAEMTESDKEAFQSFAQAQVSVTNEVYEHLNQPKEFLFCPTQYCASRAVPDVPNSEYLNTVGSKLAPGIDVMWTGPKVISRLITPASIDELTEVLRRKPVIWDNLHANDYDQKRIFLGPYTGRPSSLLTKLKGVLTNPNCEYGANFVAIHTVAQWSKCSIEHAHDENQSSDAINAVSADIKLEQESRNGRSDDEDVSLPMLVYHSRLALKKSLQLWLPEFKRTKSMWGPISKPHVNNVPPVTFGATSQSGVPCCSSGSLEEGGTSPGSAPMPTADHSSAEDANELGSDATLTPCLVDGTESGGSSSMVSLDRVAECLEPMETVESTSSASSQAKHLDVEDVDDHDIKESPVKEEMPSAPEHEEGDVVMESERKEEEEDYQLTIDDLGLLCDLFYLPFEHGPQGMQLIQEFNWLKLNAHIVGSNPSKPTAAGSPEVKEWHQRAEKFDTMSRALNKLFTRLTYINNRELLYELYPYVWDMRGVVALLNSYVKWLSFNQGSKQGFLSGEQEPWVFRGGLAADLQRLLPLESVNDLFLYKTPETPTRQVYTIRPYLASDERNVYQLCHRLHIARTGANLCDMEKLFHSYPNLLGDIHFGAFVTLSPEFSFVVEDENSVVGFVAAAANAKEWQRQIHVAWVPEMQTKYPELFHSHSTEKTNIPDPLKDLATRLQRLHTEDLPDALLTYHPSQLKMWLSDTVIDHSVSKRLLTCAVAALRAHGSSGCHVYDVDVCSLEFYSRLGFVELKNVTHDHDVMYFGRIF
;
A
#
# COMPACT_ATOMS: atom_id res chain seq x y z
N MET A 1 -21.58 -44.21 -48.56
CA MET A 1 -22.59 -44.28 -47.49
C MET A 1 -22.02 -44.99 -46.26
N GLN A 2 -20.78 -44.66 -45.86
CA GLN A 2 -20.09 -45.16 -44.67
C GLN A 2 -18.87 -44.27 -44.31
N LEU A 3 -18.91 -43.00 -44.73
CA LEU A 3 -17.83 -42.01 -44.52
C LEU A 3 -18.36 -40.70 -43.91
N GLU A 4 -19.64 -40.64 -43.54
CA GLU A 4 -20.28 -39.47 -42.92
C GLU A 4 -20.62 -39.69 -41.42
N GLU A 5 -20.43 -40.89 -40.87
CA GLU A 5 -20.77 -41.19 -39.47
C GLU A 5 -19.61 -40.98 -38.47
N PHE A 6 -18.42 -40.57 -38.92
CA PHE A 6 -17.26 -40.31 -38.04
C PHE A 6 -16.95 -38.82 -37.80
N SER A 7 -17.71 -37.88 -38.39
CA SER A 7 -17.52 -36.44 -38.17
C SER A 7 -18.39 -35.84 -37.06
N ASP A 8 -19.43 -36.53 -36.60
CA ASP A 8 -20.41 -36.00 -35.64
C ASP A 8 -20.12 -36.34 -34.16
N ALA A 9 -18.96 -36.94 -33.86
CA ALA A 9 -18.54 -37.27 -32.49
C ALA A 9 -17.52 -36.29 -31.88
N LYS A 10 -17.30 -35.12 -32.51
CA LYS A 10 -16.45 -34.02 -32.00
C LYS A 10 -17.28 -32.80 -31.54
N ASN A 11 -18.42 -33.01 -30.90
CA ASN A 11 -19.06 -31.95 -30.10
C ASN A 11 -18.42 -31.91 -28.70
N ASP A 12 -17.10 -31.74 -28.66
CA ASP A 12 -16.32 -31.69 -27.43
C ASP A 12 -16.56 -30.34 -26.76
N VAL A 13 -17.04 -30.37 -25.52
CA VAL A 13 -17.59 -29.19 -24.86
C VAL A 13 -16.48 -28.16 -24.65
N SER A 14 -16.63 -26.96 -25.23
CA SER A 14 -15.62 -25.90 -25.19
C SER A 14 -15.22 -25.54 -23.76
N PHE A 15 -13.92 -25.65 -23.44
CA PHE A 15 -13.34 -25.24 -22.17
C PHE A 15 -13.59 -23.74 -21.92
N ILE A 16 -14.16 -23.40 -20.76
CA ILE A 16 -14.47 -22.01 -20.39
C ILE A 16 -13.15 -21.33 -19.97
N CYS A 17 -12.68 -20.35 -20.73
CA CYS A 17 -11.46 -19.62 -20.40
C CYS A 17 -11.70 -18.13 -20.52
N GLY A 18 -11.51 -17.39 -19.44
CA GLY A 18 -11.95 -16.01 -19.40
C GLY A 18 -11.60 -15.24 -18.14
N VAL A 19 -12.30 -14.13 -17.98
CA VAL A 19 -12.21 -13.22 -16.85
C VAL A 19 -13.55 -13.15 -16.14
N VAL A 20 -13.52 -13.13 -14.81
CA VAL A 20 -14.66 -12.71 -13.98
C VAL A 20 -14.34 -11.32 -13.43
N GLU A 21 -15.24 -10.37 -13.64
CA GLU A 21 -15.21 -9.09 -12.93
C GLU A 21 -15.98 -9.28 -11.61
N GLY A 22 -15.31 -9.83 -10.59
CA GLY A 22 -15.94 -10.33 -9.37
C GLY A 22 -15.42 -9.74 -8.05
N PHE A 23 -14.55 -8.74 -8.15
CA PHE A 23 -13.90 -8.06 -7.03
C PHE A 23 -14.79 -7.00 -6.37
N TYR A 24 -14.43 -6.62 -5.14
CA TYR A 24 -15.02 -5.47 -4.42
C TYR A 24 -14.35 -4.15 -4.84
N GLY A 25 -15.13 -3.08 -4.92
CA GLY A 25 -14.68 -1.75 -5.35
C GLY A 25 -15.21 -1.33 -6.73
N ARG A 26 -14.72 -0.18 -7.20
CA ARG A 26 -15.21 0.48 -8.44
C ARG A 26 -15.21 -0.50 -9.62
N PRO A 27 -16.37 -0.80 -10.24
CA PRO A 27 -16.44 -1.64 -11.43
C PRO A 27 -15.68 -1.05 -12.62
N TRP A 28 -15.31 -1.90 -13.58
CA TRP A 28 -14.71 -1.45 -14.82
C TRP A 28 -15.71 -0.66 -15.67
N THR A 29 -15.19 0.31 -16.42
CA THR A 29 -16.00 1.11 -17.34
C THR A 29 -16.40 0.31 -18.58
N LEU A 30 -17.42 0.80 -19.31
CA LEU A 30 -17.84 0.20 -20.58
C LEU A 30 -16.68 0.07 -21.58
N ASP A 31 -15.84 1.10 -21.70
CA ASP A 31 -14.72 1.11 -22.65
C ASP A 31 -13.61 0.14 -22.25
N GLN A 32 -13.32 0.02 -20.95
CA GLN A 32 -12.38 -0.99 -20.42
C GLN A 32 -12.89 -2.42 -20.69
N ARG A 33 -14.19 -2.67 -20.52
CA ARG A 33 -14.79 -3.99 -20.82
C ARG A 33 -14.77 -4.31 -22.32
N LYS A 34 -15.00 -3.32 -23.19
CA LYS A 34 -14.87 -3.50 -24.65
C LYS A 34 -13.43 -3.79 -25.07
N ASP A 35 -12.46 -3.04 -24.54
CA ASP A 35 -11.02 -3.30 -24.78
C ASP A 35 -10.63 -4.69 -24.26
N LEU A 36 -11.20 -5.13 -23.13
CA LEU A 36 -11.03 -6.49 -22.62
C LEU A 36 -11.53 -7.53 -23.63
N PHE A 37 -12.73 -7.39 -24.20
CA PHE A 37 -13.28 -8.37 -25.14
C PHE A 37 -12.40 -8.56 -26.37
N ILE A 38 -11.84 -7.46 -26.91
CA ILE A 38 -10.89 -7.50 -28.02
C ILE A 38 -9.65 -8.31 -27.61
N LYS A 39 -9.05 -8.00 -26.45
CA LYS A 39 -7.87 -8.71 -25.93
C LYS A 39 -8.15 -10.19 -25.66
N LEU A 40 -9.29 -10.52 -25.07
CA LEU A 40 -9.70 -11.91 -24.83
C LEU A 40 -9.78 -12.68 -26.15
N GLN A 41 -10.39 -12.10 -27.18
CA GLN A 41 -10.46 -12.70 -28.51
C GLN A 41 -9.07 -12.92 -29.12
N GLU A 42 -8.21 -11.88 -29.12
CA GLU A 42 -6.85 -11.95 -29.64
C GLU A 42 -6.01 -13.02 -28.92
N TRP A 43 -6.22 -13.15 -27.61
CA TRP A 43 -5.54 -14.14 -26.79
C TRP A 43 -6.22 -15.52 -26.81
N GLY A 44 -7.28 -15.72 -27.59
CA GLY A 44 -7.96 -17.01 -27.75
C GLY A 44 -8.73 -17.47 -26.51
N MET A 45 -9.12 -16.53 -25.65
CA MET A 45 -10.07 -16.73 -24.56
C MET A 45 -11.50 -16.54 -25.08
N ASN A 46 -12.50 -17.02 -24.35
CA ASN A 46 -13.87 -17.12 -24.87
C ASN A 46 -14.97 -16.68 -23.91
N SER A 47 -14.66 -16.30 -22.68
CA SER A 47 -15.69 -16.06 -21.66
C SER A 47 -15.45 -14.79 -20.85
N TYR A 48 -16.53 -14.12 -20.48
CA TYR A 48 -16.53 -13.03 -19.52
C TYR A 48 -17.74 -13.17 -18.58
N LEU A 49 -17.47 -13.19 -17.27
CA LEU A 49 -18.49 -13.27 -16.22
C LEU A 49 -18.68 -11.90 -15.58
N TYR A 50 -19.87 -11.33 -15.77
CA TYR A 50 -20.29 -10.06 -15.16
C TYR A 50 -20.78 -10.32 -13.73
N ALA A 51 -19.94 -10.04 -12.73
CA ALA A 51 -20.27 -10.21 -11.31
C ALA A 51 -19.75 -9.07 -10.38
N PRO A 52 -19.75 -7.78 -10.81
CA PRO A 52 -19.14 -6.72 -10.02
C PRO A 52 -19.90 -6.52 -8.70
N LYS A 53 -19.22 -6.69 -7.56
CA LYS A 53 -19.85 -6.66 -6.23
C LYS A 53 -20.47 -5.30 -5.88
N ASP A 54 -19.93 -4.22 -6.43
CA ASP A 54 -20.39 -2.84 -6.22
C ASP A 54 -21.49 -2.40 -7.21
N ASP A 55 -21.91 -3.24 -8.17
CA ASP A 55 -23.18 -3.04 -8.86
C ASP A 55 -24.32 -3.38 -7.89
N TYR A 56 -25.00 -2.36 -7.36
CA TYR A 56 -26.07 -2.57 -6.39
C TYR A 56 -27.15 -3.53 -6.90
N LYS A 57 -27.49 -3.51 -8.19
CA LYS A 57 -28.54 -4.37 -8.77
C LYS A 57 -28.08 -5.79 -9.10
N HIS A 58 -26.79 -6.07 -8.95
CA HIS A 58 -26.23 -7.42 -9.02
C HIS A 58 -26.40 -8.18 -7.68
N ARG A 59 -26.25 -7.48 -6.54
CA ARG A 59 -26.24 -8.09 -5.19
C ARG A 59 -27.21 -7.44 -4.19
N ALA A 60 -26.99 -6.19 -3.78
CA ALA A 60 -27.74 -5.55 -2.69
C ALA A 60 -29.23 -5.32 -2.98
N TYR A 61 -29.56 -4.90 -4.20
CA TYR A 61 -30.90 -4.62 -4.71
C TYR A 61 -31.23 -5.54 -5.89
N TRP A 62 -30.88 -6.83 -5.78
CA TRP A 62 -31.04 -7.82 -6.87
C TRP A 62 -32.47 -7.93 -7.40
N ARG A 63 -33.47 -7.55 -6.59
CA ARG A 63 -34.90 -7.50 -6.96
C ARG A 63 -35.25 -6.38 -7.92
N GLU A 64 -34.46 -5.31 -7.95
CA GLU A 64 -34.72 -4.15 -8.79
C GLU A 64 -34.33 -4.43 -10.24
N LEU A 65 -35.23 -4.08 -11.15
CA LEU A 65 -34.94 -4.12 -12.58
C LEU A 65 -33.97 -3.02 -12.98
N TYR A 66 -33.23 -3.27 -14.06
CA TYR A 66 -32.41 -2.23 -14.68
C TYR A 66 -33.31 -1.12 -15.25
N SER A 67 -32.89 0.14 -15.10
CA SER A 67 -33.51 1.30 -15.74
C SER A 67 -33.31 1.24 -17.25
N VAL A 68 -33.91 2.17 -17.99
CA VAL A 68 -33.77 2.22 -19.46
C VAL A 68 -32.31 2.49 -19.84
N GLU A 69 -31.66 3.40 -19.12
CA GLU A 69 -30.27 3.79 -19.33
C GLU A 69 -29.31 2.63 -19.01
N GLU A 70 -29.53 1.94 -17.89
CA GLU A 70 -28.75 0.76 -17.51
C GLU A 70 -28.95 -0.41 -18.48
N ALA A 71 -30.19 -0.61 -18.96
CA ALA A 71 -30.53 -1.61 -19.95
C ALA A 71 -29.83 -1.35 -21.29
N GLU A 72 -29.77 -0.10 -21.73
CA GLU A 72 -29.03 0.31 -22.93
C GLU A 72 -27.55 0.00 -22.78
N HIS A 73 -26.94 0.37 -21.63
CA HIS A 73 -25.54 0.05 -21.34
C HIS A 73 -25.24 -1.45 -21.37
N LEU A 74 -26.08 -2.29 -20.73
CA LEU A 74 -25.90 -3.74 -20.74
C LEU A 74 -26.12 -4.34 -22.12
N THR A 75 -27.10 -3.84 -22.88
CA THR A 75 -27.34 -4.29 -24.27
C THR A 75 -26.14 -3.99 -25.16
N MET A 76 -25.54 -2.80 -25.03
CA MET A 76 -24.31 -2.43 -25.74
C MET A 76 -23.15 -3.36 -25.37
N LEU A 77 -23.01 -3.68 -24.09
CA LEU A 77 -21.93 -4.56 -23.60
C LEU A 77 -22.09 -6.00 -24.09
N ILE A 78 -23.31 -6.56 -24.02
CA ILE A 78 -23.63 -7.89 -24.54
C ILE A 78 -23.37 -7.94 -26.06
N THR A 79 -23.74 -6.89 -26.80
CA THR A 79 -23.51 -6.82 -28.24
C THR A 79 -22.00 -6.82 -28.57
N ALA A 80 -21.22 -6.00 -27.87
CA ALA A 80 -19.76 -5.96 -28.06
C ALA A 80 -19.07 -7.29 -27.75
N SER A 81 -19.55 -8.02 -26.73
CA SER A 81 -19.03 -9.36 -26.42
C SER A 81 -19.24 -10.34 -27.58
N LYS A 82 -20.42 -10.31 -28.22
CA LYS A 82 -20.76 -11.17 -29.36
C LYS A 82 -19.91 -10.84 -30.59
N GLU A 83 -19.67 -9.56 -30.86
CA GLU A 83 -18.78 -9.12 -31.94
C GLU A 83 -17.36 -9.66 -31.76
N CYS A 84 -16.92 -9.87 -30.52
CA CYS A 84 -15.63 -10.44 -30.17
C CYS A 84 -15.64 -11.97 -29.98
N ASN A 85 -16.76 -12.66 -30.23
CA ASN A 85 -16.93 -14.09 -29.94
C ASN A 85 -16.67 -14.46 -28.46
N ILE A 86 -17.01 -13.56 -27.54
CA ILE A 86 -16.92 -13.77 -26.09
C ILE A 86 -18.30 -14.11 -25.56
N THR A 87 -18.42 -15.24 -24.87
CA THR A 87 -19.62 -15.61 -24.12
C THR A 87 -19.76 -14.70 -22.91
N PHE A 88 -20.73 -13.79 -22.96
CA PHE A 88 -21.12 -12.97 -21.83
C PHE A 88 -22.02 -13.74 -20.89
N ILE A 89 -21.57 -13.94 -19.65
CA ILE A 89 -22.29 -14.65 -18.60
C ILE A 89 -22.76 -13.62 -17.58
N TYR A 90 -24.07 -13.45 -17.45
CA TYR A 90 -24.65 -12.55 -16.45
C TYR A 90 -24.80 -13.26 -15.10
N ALA A 91 -24.15 -12.76 -14.06
CA ALA A 91 -24.32 -13.28 -12.71
C ALA A 91 -25.33 -12.48 -11.89
N LEU A 92 -25.99 -13.15 -10.94
CA LEU A 92 -26.82 -12.52 -9.91
C LEU A 92 -26.53 -13.14 -8.54
N SER A 93 -26.43 -12.31 -7.51
CA SER A 93 -26.16 -12.72 -6.12
C SER A 93 -27.36 -12.45 -5.19
N PRO A 94 -28.42 -13.28 -5.23
CA PRO A 94 -29.61 -13.05 -4.39
C PRO A 94 -29.43 -13.49 -2.92
N GLY A 95 -28.30 -14.10 -2.56
CA GLY A 95 -28.14 -14.85 -1.31
C GLY A 95 -28.20 -14.02 -0.01
N LEU A 96 -28.04 -12.70 -0.05
CA LEU A 96 -28.01 -11.86 1.16
C LEU A 96 -29.35 -11.82 1.91
N ASP A 97 -30.47 -11.79 1.17
CA ASP A 97 -31.78 -11.53 1.76
C ASP A 97 -32.94 -12.26 1.06
N ILE A 98 -32.64 -13.26 0.22
CA ILE A 98 -33.68 -14.09 -0.41
C ILE A 98 -34.38 -14.97 0.63
N THR A 99 -35.71 -15.05 0.54
CA THR A 99 -36.50 -16.12 1.17
C THR A 99 -36.74 -17.21 0.14
N TYR A 100 -36.00 -18.32 0.23
CA TYR A 100 -35.93 -19.36 -0.81
C TYR A 100 -37.29 -20.04 -1.10
N SER A 101 -38.13 -20.16 -0.08
CA SER A 101 -39.46 -20.80 -0.12
C SER A 101 -40.55 -19.90 -0.68
N SER A 102 -40.27 -18.60 -0.86
CA SER A 102 -41.25 -17.62 -1.30
C SER A 102 -41.46 -17.67 -2.81
N SER A 103 -42.67 -18.03 -3.24
CA SER A 103 -43.06 -17.97 -4.65
C SER A 103 -43.00 -16.56 -5.24
N LYS A 104 -43.19 -15.53 -4.40
CA LYS A 104 -43.06 -14.12 -4.82
C LYS A 104 -41.61 -13.78 -5.16
N GLU A 105 -40.66 -14.22 -4.34
CA GLU A 105 -39.22 -14.02 -4.61
C GLU A 105 -38.80 -14.73 -5.89
N MET A 106 -39.28 -15.95 -6.10
CA MET A 106 -39.02 -16.71 -7.33
C MET A 106 -39.53 -15.99 -8.59
N VAL A 107 -40.72 -15.38 -8.55
CA VAL A 107 -41.24 -14.58 -9.66
C VAL A 107 -40.39 -13.33 -9.92
N ILE A 108 -39.91 -12.66 -8.87
CA ILE A 108 -39.04 -11.49 -8.99
C ILE A 108 -37.69 -11.88 -9.62
N LEU A 109 -37.09 -12.98 -9.14
CA LEU A 109 -35.83 -13.53 -9.64
C LEU A 109 -35.92 -13.86 -11.14
N LYS A 110 -36.96 -14.60 -11.53
CA LYS A 110 -37.23 -14.93 -12.95
C LYS A 110 -37.41 -13.68 -13.79
N ARG A 111 -38.20 -12.71 -13.32
CA ARG A 111 -38.44 -11.44 -14.03
C ARG A 111 -37.15 -10.64 -14.26
N LYS A 112 -36.24 -10.61 -13.28
CA LYS A 112 -34.93 -9.95 -13.40
C LYS A 112 -34.07 -10.62 -14.48
N LEU A 113 -34.01 -11.95 -14.48
CA LEU A 113 -33.23 -12.72 -15.45
C LEU A 113 -33.84 -12.65 -16.85
N ASP A 114 -35.17 -12.67 -16.98
CA ASP A 114 -35.88 -12.47 -18.24
C ASP A 114 -35.58 -11.09 -18.85
N GLN A 115 -35.47 -10.04 -18.01
CA GLN A 115 -35.06 -8.71 -18.48
C GLN A 115 -33.68 -8.76 -19.13
N VAL A 116 -32.72 -9.43 -18.52
CA VAL A 116 -31.34 -9.54 -19.05
C VAL A 116 -31.28 -10.47 -20.27
N ALA A 117 -32.11 -11.52 -20.31
CA ALA A 117 -32.28 -12.35 -21.50
C ALA A 117 -32.81 -11.52 -22.69
N GLN A 118 -33.73 -10.57 -22.46
CA GLN A 118 -34.24 -9.66 -23.49
C GLN A 118 -33.17 -8.69 -24.02
N PHE A 119 -32.13 -8.38 -23.24
CA PHE A 119 -30.95 -7.63 -23.73
C PHE A 119 -30.07 -8.47 -24.66
N GLY A 120 -30.38 -9.76 -24.82
CA GLY A 120 -29.69 -10.70 -25.69
C GLY A 120 -28.68 -11.60 -24.96
N CYS A 121 -28.68 -11.63 -23.63
CA CYS A 121 -27.83 -12.54 -22.85
C CYS A 121 -28.34 -13.99 -22.95
N THR A 122 -27.44 -14.95 -23.14
CA THR A 122 -27.78 -16.38 -23.30
C THR A 122 -27.11 -17.29 -22.28
N ALA A 123 -26.22 -16.75 -21.44
CA ALA A 123 -25.51 -17.48 -20.40
C ALA A 123 -25.68 -16.78 -19.05
N PHE A 124 -25.84 -17.55 -17.97
CA PHE A 124 -26.24 -17.01 -16.66
C PHE A 124 -25.47 -17.65 -15.51
N ALA A 125 -25.44 -16.98 -14.37
CA ALA A 125 -24.89 -17.53 -13.13
C ALA A 125 -25.72 -17.11 -11.91
N LEU A 126 -25.85 -18.01 -10.94
CA LEU A 126 -26.33 -17.67 -9.59
C LEU A 126 -25.20 -17.85 -8.57
N LEU A 127 -24.95 -16.81 -7.78
CA LEU A 127 -23.85 -16.78 -6.83
C LEU A 127 -24.38 -16.74 -5.40
N PHE A 128 -23.92 -17.69 -4.58
CA PHE A 128 -24.22 -17.78 -3.16
C PHE A 128 -22.95 -17.68 -2.31
N ASP A 129 -21.97 -16.90 -2.79
CA ASP A 129 -20.69 -16.59 -2.15
C ASP A 129 -20.84 -15.52 -1.05
N ASP A 130 -20.01 -15.63 0.00
CA ASP A 130 -19.89 -14.65 1.08
C ASP A 130 -21.23 -14.27 1.73
N ILE A 131 -22.01 -15.31 2.06
CA ILE A 131 -23.26 -15.23 2.83
C ILE A 131 -23.19 -16.15 4.05
N GLU A 132 -23.90 -15.80 5.10
CA GLU A 132 -24.09 -16.67 6.25
C GLU A 132 -25.04 -17.83 5.89
N ALA A 133 -24.77 -19.02 6.45
CA ALA A 133 -25.59 -20.21 6.22
C ALA A 133 -26.85 -20.22 7.09
N GLU A 134 -27.54 -19.08 7.17
CA GLU A 134 -28.79 -18.92 7.91
C GLU A 134 -29.99 -18.96 6.97
N MET A 135 -31.06 -19.59 7.44
CA MET A 135 -32.34 -19.68 6.72
C MET A 135 -33.45 -19.06 7.57
N THR A 136 -34.41 -18.43 6.89
CA THR A 136 -35.65 -17.99 7.54
C THR A 136 -36.43 -19.19 8.08
N GLU A 137 -37.32 -18.97 9.05
CA GLU A 137 -38.16 -20.05 9.60
C GLU A 137 -39.03 -20.71 8.51
N SER A 138 -39.56 -19.92 7.57
CA SER A 138 -40.30 -20.45 6.42
C SER A 138 -39.43 -21.35 5.51
N ASP A 139 -38.15 -21.01 5.34
CA ASP A 139 -37.24 -21.83 4.54
C ASP A 139 -36.86 -23.13 5.27
N LYS A 140 -36.72 -23.09 6.60
CA LYS A 140 -36.49 -24.29 7.42
C LYS A 140 -37.67 -25.26 7.40
N GLU A 141 -38.89 -24.74 7.27
CA GLU A 141 -40.10 -25.57 7.10
C GLU A 141 -40.17 -26.21 5.70
N ALA A 142 -39.68 -25.51 4.67
CA ALA A 142 -39.76 -25.95 3.28
C ALA A 142 -38.60 -26.85 2.82
N PHE A 143 -37.39 -26.65 3.37
CA PHE A 143 -36.16 -27.30 2.92
C PHE A 143 -35.42 -27.99 4.07
N GLN A 144 -34.84 -29.16 3.79
CA GLN A 144 -34.11 -29.94 4.80
C GLN A 144 -32.72 -29.36 5.09
N SER A 145 -32.14 -28.62 4.14
CA SER A 145 -30.82 -28.00 4.28
C SER A 145 -30.68 -26.75 3.41
N PHE A 146 -29.69 -25.93 3.74
CA PHE A 146 -29.35 -24.72 2.99
C PHE A 146 -28.97 -25.02 1.53
N ALA A 147 -28.18 -26.09 1.32
CA ALA A 147 -27.84 -26.56 -0.02
C ALA A 147 -29.10 -26.94 -0.83
N GLN A 148 -30.08 -27.59 -0.21
CA GLN A 148 -31.31 -27.97 -0.91
C GLN A 148 -32.13 -26.74 -1.33
N ALA A 149 -32.20 -25.71 -0.49
CA ALA A 149 -32.88 -24.46 -0.81
C ALA A 149 -32.24 -23.77 -2.04
N GLN A 150 -30.91 -23.62 -2.03
CA GLN A 150 -30.17 -23.03 -3.14
C GLN A 150 -30.29 -23.85 -4.43
N VAL A 151 -30.14 -25.17 -4.35
CA VAL A 151 -30.28 -26.07 -5.51
C VAL A 151 -31.69 -26.00 -6.08
N SER A 152 -32.72 -25.97 -5.23
CA SER A 152 -34.12 -25.87 -5.67
C SER A 152 -34.34 -24.59 -6.48
N VAL A 153 -33.93 -23.44 -5.94
CA VAL A 153 -34.05 -22.15 -6.63
C VAL A 153 -33.26 -22.16 -7.93
N THR A 154 -32.03 -22.67 -7.91
CA THR A 154 -31.13 -22.68 -9.07
C THR A 154 -31.67 -23.55 -10.20
N ASN A 155 -32.13 -24.77 -9.89
CA ASN A 155 -32.72 -25.67 -10.88
C ASN A 155 -34.01 -25.06 -11.48
N GLU A 156 -34.85 -24.44 -10.66
CA GLU A 156 -36.09 -23.81 -11.16
C GLU A 156 -35.81 -22.64 -12.11
N VAL A 157 -34.79 -21.84 -11.82
CA VAL A 157 -34.32 -20.76 -12.70
C VAL A 157 -33.71 -21.32 -13.99
N TYR A 158 -32.88 -22.35 -13.89
CA TYR A 158 -32.25 -23.01 -15.04
C TYR A 158 -33.30 -23.57 -16.01
N GLU A 159 -34.33 -24.23 -15.49
CA GLU A 159 -35.46 -24.73 -16.28
C GLU A 159 -36.28 -23.58 -16.91
N HIS A 160 -36.55 -22.52 -16.15
CA HIS A 160 -37.31 -21.35 -16.65
C HIS A 160 -36.61 -20.65 -17.82
N LEU A 161 -35.28 -20.57 -17.79
CA LEU A 161 -34.46 -20.00 -18.86
C LEU A 161 -34.23 -20.97 -20.04
N ASN A 162 -34.96 -22.08 -20.10
CA ASN A 162 -34.86 -23.13 -21.12
C ASN A 162 -33.49 -23.81 -21.16
N GLN A 163 -32.91 -24.11 -19.98
CA GLN A 163 -31.68 -24.89 -19.84
C GLN A 163 -30.52 -24.35 -20.71
N PRO A 164 -30.08 -23.09 -20.49
CA PRO A 164 -29.05 -22.48 -21.31
C PRO A 164 -27.75 -23.30 -21.26
N LYS A 165 -27.01 -23.32 -22.38
CA LYS A 165 -25.79 -24.13 -22.56
C LYS A 165 -24.72 -23.82 -21.52
N GLU A 166 -24.55 -22.55 -21.16
CA GLU A 166 -23.67 -22.12 -20.09
C GLU A 166 -24.51 -21.56 -18.92
N PHE A 167 -24.57 -22.30 -17.81
CA PHE A 167 -25.15 -21.85 -16.55
C PHE A 167 -24.20 -22.20 -15.40
N LEU A 168 -23.79 -21.19 -14.62
CA LEU A 168 -22.85 -21.37 -13.51
C LEU A 168 -23.55 -21.25 -12.16
N PHE A 169 -23.07 -22.03 -11.18
CA PHE A 169 -23.47 -21.94 -9.79
C PHE A 169 -22.23 -21.74 -8.90
N CYS A 170 -22.19 -20.65 -8.14
CA CYS A 170 -21.17 -20.47 -7.10
C CYS A 170 -21.72 -20.90 -5.74
N PRO A 171 -21.21 -21.99 -5.14
CA PRO A 171 -21.65 -22.46 -3.83
C PRO A 171 -21.24 -21.51 -2.70
N THR A 172 -21.87 -21.63 -1.54
CA THR A 172 -21.42 -20.96 -0.30
C THR A 172 -20.12 -21.56 0.23
N GLN A 173 -19.98 -22.89 0.15
CA GLN A 173 -18.72 -23.57 0.38
C GLN A 173 -17.94 -23.65 -0.95
N TYR A 174 -17.31 -22.55 -1.38
CA TYR A 174 -16.64 -22.44 -2.69
C TYR A 174 -15.13 -22.75 -2.68
N CYS A 175 -14.58 -23.12 -1.53
CA CYS A 175 -13.19 -23.55 -1.37
C CYS A 175 -13.07 -24.60 -0.27
N ALA A 176 -11.95 -25.33 -0.23
CA ALA A 176 -11.79 -26.44 0.69
C ALA A 176 -11.84 -26.00 2.16
N SER A 177 -11.25 -24.84 2.49
CA SER A 177 -11.29 -24.31 3.87
C SER A 177 -12.70 -23.92 4.35
N ARG A 178 -13.65 -23.71 3.42
CA ARG A 178 -15.07 -23.48 3.74
C ARG A 178 -15.90 -24.77 3.74
N ALA A 179 -15.34 -25.89 3.30
CA ALA A 179 -16.04 -27.18 3.31
C ALA A 179 -16.08 -27.75 4.73
N VAL A 180 -17.27 -28.15 5.19
CA VAL A 180 -17.47 -28.62 6.57
C VAL A 180 -17.98 -30.07 6.58
N PRO A 181 -17.29 -31.02 7.25
CA PRO A 181 -16.01 -30.85 7.95
C PRO A 181 -14.80 -30.77 7.01
N ASP A 182 -14.93 -31.31 5.79
CA ASP A 182 -13.93 -31.30 4.73
C ASP A 182 -14.65 -31.48 3.37
N VAL A 183 -13.91 -31.47 2.25
CA VAL A 183 -14.49 -31.59 0.90
C VAL A 183 -15.24 -32.92 0.71
N PRO A 184 -14.65 -34.11 0.96
CA PRO A 184 -15.33 -35.41 0.78
C PRO A 184 -16.61 -35.57 1.59
N ASN A 185 -16.58 -35.13 2.85
CA ASN A 185 -17.63 -35.39 3.84
C ASN A 185 -18.60 -34.22 3.99
N SER A 186 -18.47 -33.15 3.20
CA SER A 186 -19.41 -32.02 3.25
C SER A 186 -20.80 -32.45 2.76
N GLU A 187 -21.78 -32.44 3.68
CA GLU A 187 -23.19 -32.68 3.35
C GLU A 187 -23.73 -31.62 2.39
N TYR A 188 -23.25 -30.38 2.52
CA TYR A 188 -23.60 -29.27 1.64
C TYR A 188 -23.14 -29.57 0.19
N LEU A 189 -21.85 -29.88 -0.01
CA LEU A 189 -21.30 -30.16 -1.33
C LEU A 189 -21.87 -31.45 -1.93
N ASN A 190 -22.09 -32.49 -1.11
CA ASN A 190 -22.75 -33.72 -1.56
C ASN A 190 -24.20 -33.45 -2.03
N THR A 191 -24.92 -32.56 -1.36
CA THR A 191 -26.28 -32.15 -1.78
C THR A 191 -26.23 -31.39 -3.10
N VAL A 192 -25.30 -30.44 -3.25
CA VAL A 192 -25.07 -29.73 -4.52
C VAL A 192 -24.75 -30.73 -5.64
N GLY A 193 -23.76 -31.60 -5.43
CA GLY A 193 -23.33 -32.58 -6.43
C GLY A 193 -24.43 -33.54 -6.86
N SER A 194 -25.29 -33.97 -5.91
CA SER A 194 -26.35 -34.94 -6.17
C SER A 194 -27.65 -34.37 -6.71
N LYS A 195 -28.02 -33.14 -6.36
CA LYS A 195 -29.34 -32.55 -6.68
C LYS A 195 -29.29 -31.42 -7.71
N LEU A 196 -28.14 -30.75 -7.88
CA LEU A 196 -28.01 -29.70 -8.89
C LEU A 196 -28.08 -30.31 -10.30
N ALA A 197 -28.82 -29.68 -11.20
CA ALA A 197 -29.01 -30.20 -12.56
C ALA A 197 -27.65 -30.46 -13.25
N PRO A 198 -27.52 -31.56 -14.02
CA PRO A 198 -26.23 -31.96 -14.60
C PRO A 198 -25.67 -30.97 -15.63
N GLY A 199 -26.54 -30.16 -16.26
CA GLY A 199 -26.13 -29.10 -17.19
C GLY A 199 -25.61 -27.82 -16.53
N ILE A 200 -25.68 -27.71 -15.21
CA ILE A 200 -25.17 -26.57 -14.45
C ILE A 200 -23.73 -26.87 -14.01
N ASP A 201 -22.81 -25.97 -14.37
CA ASP A 201 -21.41 -26.03 -13.96
C ASP A 201 -21.23 -25.36 -12.58
N VAL A 202 -20.28 -25.86 -11.79
CA VAL A 202 -20.05 -25.38 -10.41
C VAL A 202 -18.71 -24.67 -10.31
N MET A 203 -18.72 -23.47 -9.71
CA MET A 203 -17.52 -22.67 -9.50
C MET A 203 -16.74 -23.11 -8.26
N TRP A 204 -15.41 -22.97 -8.29
CA TRP A 204 -14.52 -23.34 -7.17
C TRP A 204 -13.23 -22.51 -7.16
N THR A 205 -12.73 -22.10 -5.98
CA THR A 205 -11.50 -21.27 -5.89
C THR A 205 -10.23 -22.05 -5.53
N GLY A 206 -10.35 -23.36 -5.31
CA GLY A 206 -9.27 -24.23 -4.87
C GLY A 206 -9.28 -24.48 -3.35
N PRO A 207 -8.13 -24.83 -2.75
CA PRO A 207 -8.04 -25.10 -1.30
C PRO A 207 -8.41 -23.91 -0.41
N LYS A 208 -8.14 -22.68 -0.86
CA LYS A 208 -8.44 -21.42 -0.15
C LYS A 208 -9.18 -20.45 -1.07
N VAL A 209 -9.66 -19.35 -0.50
CA VAL A 209 -10.22 -18.22 -1.29
C VAL A 209 -9.19 -17.72 -2.31
N ILE A 210 -7.95 -17.50 -1.85
CA ILE A 210 -6.77 -17.23 -2.68
C ILE A 210 -5.85 -18.43 -2.56
N SER A 211 -5.88 -19.30 -3.57
CA SER A 211 -5.11 -20.54 -3.54
C SER A 211 -3.67 -20.31 -4.00
N ARG A 212 -2.67 -20.65 -3.17
CA ARG A 212 -1.26 -20.68 -3.60
C ARG A 212 -1.03 -21.76 -4.66
N LEU A 213 -1.57 -22.95 -4.42
CA LEU A 213 -1.50 -24.09 -5.32
C LEU A 213 -2.90 -24.69 -5.49
N ILE A 214 -3.22 -25.14 -6.70
CA ILE A 214 -4.36 -26.02 -6.97
C ILE A 214 -3.80 -27.30 -7.58
N THR A 215 -4.01 -28.43 -6.91
CA THR A 215 -3.41 -29.70 -7.32
C THR A 215 -4.42 -30.58 -8.05
N PRO A 216 -3.99 -31.43 -9.00
CA PRO A 216 -4.86 -32.40 -9.64
C PRO A 216 -5.63 -33.28 -8.65
N ALA A 217 -4.95 -33.74 -7.58
CA ALA A 217 -5.57 -34.55 -6.53
C ALA A 217 -6.71 -33.82 -5.81
N SER A 218 -6.52 -32.53 -5.46
CA SER A 218 -7.60 -31.73 -4.84
C SER A 218 -8.81 -31.53 -5.76
N ILE A 219 -8.61 -31.54 -7.08
CA ILE A 219 -9.71 -31.43 -8.05
C ILE A 219 -10.39 -32.78 -8.26
N ASP A 220 -9.66 -33.89 -8.22
CA ASP A 220 -10.24 -35.23 -8.29
C ASP A 220 -11.18 -35.48 -7.09
N GLU A 221 -10.71 -35.18 -5.88
CA GLU A 221 -11.51 -35.25 -4.66
C GLU A 221 -12.81 -34.43 -4.76
N LEU A 222 -12.69 -33.17 -5.21
CA LEU A 222 -13.86 -32.31 -5.42
C LEU A 222 -14.80 -32.85 -6.50
N THR A 223 -14.25 -33.40 -7.59
CA THR A 223 -15.02 -33.93 -8.72
C THR A 223 -15.87 -35.13 -8.30
N GLU A 224 -15.37 -35.98 -7.39
CA GLU A 224 -16.15 -37.10 -6.83
C GLU A 224 -17.39 -36.61 -6.08
N VAL A 225 -17.23 -35.55 -5.27
CA VAL A 225 -18.32 -34.97 -4.47
C VAL A 225 -19.31 -34.19 -5.34
N LEU A 226 -18.81 -33.32 -6.22
CA LEU A 226 -19.63 -32.52 -7.12
C LEU A 226 -20.22 -33.33 -8.27
N ARG A 227 -19.66 -34.49 -8.60
CA ARG A 227 -20.06 -35.36 -9.73
C ARG A 227 -19.95 -34.69 -11.10
N ARG A 228 -19.09 -33.68 -11.22
CA ARG A 228 -18.81 -32.90 -12.43
C ARG A 228 -17.48 -32.18 -12.29
N LYS A 229 -16.84 -31.85 -13.42
CA LYS A 229 -15.62 -31.03 -13.43
C LYS A 229 -15.97 -29.59 -13.04
N PRO A 230 -15.21 -28.95 -12.12
CA PRO A 230 -15.50 -27.58 -11.71
C PRO A 230 -14.98 -26.55 -12.74
N VAL A 231 -15.53 -25.34 -12.68
CA VAL A 231 -14.96 -24.13 -13.29
C VAL A 231 -14.19 -23.39 -12.19
N ILE A 232 -12.90 -23.14 -12.39
CA ILE A 232 -12.12 -22.39 -11.40
C ILE A 232 -12.49 -20.91 -11.46
N TRP A 233 -12.88 -20.34 -10.33
CA TRP A 233 -12.83 -18.90 -10.07
C TRP A 233 -11.47 -18.63 -9.43
N ASP A 234 -10.52 -18.07 -10.18
CA ASP A 234 -9.14 -17.94 -9.69
C ASP A 234 -8.86 -16.54 -9.14
N ASN A 235 -8.64 -16.45 -7.82
CA ASN A 235 -8.30 -15.18 -7.14
C ASN A 235 -6.78 -14.96 -7.00
N LEU A 236 -5.93 -15.68 -7.74
CA LEU A 236 -4.46 -15.52 -7.65
C LEU A 236 -4.00 -14.06 -7.85
N HIS A 237 -4.72 -13.28 -8.65
CA HIS A 237 -4.38 -11.89 -8.97
C HIS A 237 -5.37 -10.87 -8.40
N ALA A 238 -6.34 -11.27 -7.59
CA ALA A 238 -7.28 -10.35 -6.95
C ALA A 238 -6.55 -9.50 -5.91
N ASN A 239 -6.83 -8.20 -5.81
CA ASN A 239 -6.19 -7.29 -4.83
C ASN A 239 -7.18 -6.45 -3.99
N ASP A 240 -8.48 -6.69 -4.14
CA ASP A 240 -9.55 -5.99 -3.40
C ASP A 240 -9.44 -6.12 -1.88
N TYR A 241 -8.87 -7.22 -1.38
CA TYR A 241 -8.63 -7.46 0.05
C TYR A 241 -7.46 -6.64 0.65
N ASP A 242 -6.57 -6.07 -0.17
CA ASP A 242 -5.45 -5.23 0.28
C ASP A 242 -5.05 -4.19 -0.77
N GLN A 243 -5.60 -2.98 -0.62
CA GLN A 243 -5.37 -1.84 -1.53
C GLN A 243 -3.91 -1.36 -1.63
N LYS A 244 -3.01 -1.83 -0.75
CA LYS A 244 -1.58 -1.53 -0.86
C LYS A 244 -0.85 -2.50 -1.81
N ARG A 245 -1.53 -3.55 -2.27
CA ARG A 245 -0.96 -4.58 -3.14
C ARG A 245 -1.54 -4.50 -4.55
N ILE A 246 -0.70 -4.89 -5.49
CA ILE A 246 -1.06 -5.10 -6.90
C ILE A 246 -0.22 -6.27 -7.40
N PHE A 247 -0.79 -7.09 -8.29
CA PHE A 247 -0.19 -8.35 -8.74
C PHE A 247 0.02 -8.34 -10.25
N LEU A 248 1.29 -8.23 -10.62
CA LEU A 248 1.80 -8.12 -11.99
C LEU A 248 2.66 -9.34 -12.38
N GLY A 249 2.79 -10.34 -11.51
CA GLY A 249 3.47 -11.60 -11.78
C GLY A 249 2.66 -12.56 -12.67
N PRO A 250 3.31 -13.61 -13.22
CA PRO A 250 2.66 -14.56 -14.11
C PRO A 250 1.71 -15.51 -13.35
N TYR A 251 0.76 -16.10 -14.07
CA TYR A 251 -0.08 -17.18 -13.57
C TYR A 251 0.78 -18.38 -13.16
N THR A 252 0.64 -18.88 -11.93
CA THR A 252 1.46 -19.98 -11.37
C THR A 252 0.70 -20.84 -10.35
N GLY A 253 1.27 -21.98 -9.99
CA GLY A 253 0.70 -22.89 -8.99
C GLY A 253 -0.47 -23.75 -9.47
N ARG A 254 -0.74 -23.75 -10.78
CA ARG A 254 -1.76 -24.57 -11.46
C ARG A 254 -1.08 -25.36 -12.58
N PRO A 255 -0.71 -26.65 -12.36
CA PRO A 255 -0.05 -27.43 -13.40
C PRO A 255 -0.99 -27.62 -14.61
N SER A 256 -0.44 -27.66 -15.83
CA SER A 256 -1.21 -27.80 -17.07
C SER A 256 -2.03 -29.10 -17.14
N SER A 257 -1.66 -30.12 -16.35
CA SER A 257 -2.46 -31.34 -16.17
C SER A 257 -3.87 -31.08 -15.64
N LEU A 258 -4.15 -29.92 -15.04
CA LEU A 258 -5.49 -29.52 -14.63
C LEU A 258 -6.43 -29.27 -15.81
N LEU A 259 -5.92 -28.94 -17.00
CA LEU A 259 -6.76 -28.64 -18.18
C LEU A 259 -7.71 -29.80 -18.52
N THR A 260 -7.31 -31.05 -18.24
CA THR A 260 -8.14 -32.24 -18.48
C THR A 260 -9.15 -32.52 -17.38
N LYS A 261 -8.95 -31.96 -16.18
CA LYS A 261 -9.76 -32.19 -14.98
C LYS A 261 -10.77 -31.07 -14.73
N LEU A 262 -10.60 -29.92 -15.38
CA LEU A 262 -11.45 -28.76 -15.23
C LEU A 262 -12.43 -28.60 -16.40
N LYS A 263 -13.54 -27.93 -16.11
CA LYS A 263 -14.47 -27.43 -17.12
C LYS A 263 -14.03 -26.06 -17.67
N GLY A 264 -13.31 -25.31 -16.84
CA GLY A 264 -12.79 -23.99 -17.22
C GLY A 264 -12.02 -23.29 -16.11
N VAL A 265 -11.50 -22.11 -16.44
CA VAL A 265 -10.87 -21.14 -15.54
C VAL A 265 -11.33 -19.74 -15.91
N LEU A 266 -11.86 -19.03 -14.93
CA LEU A 266 -12.19 -17.61 -14.96
C LEU A 266 -11.31 -16.91 -13.91
N THR A 267 -10.36 -16.08 -14.36
CA THR A 267 -9.50 -15.33 -13.43
C THR A 267 -10.25 -14.10 -12.92
N ASN A 268 -10.19 -13.87 -11.61
CA ASN A 268 -10.59 -12.62 -10.93
C ASN A 268 -9.32 -11.80 -10.65
N PRO A 269 -9.02 -10.77 -11.45
CA PRO A 269 -7.73 -10.10 -11.42
C PRO A 269 -7.77 -8.86 -10.51
N ASN A 270 -6.79 -7.96 -10.63
CA ASN A 270 -6.73 -6.72 -9.85
C ASN A 270 -7.91 -5.79 -10.20
N CYS A 271 -8.28 -4.91 -9.28
CA CYS A 271 -9.27 -3.87 -9.51
C CYS A 271 -8.85 -2.92 -10.65
N GLU A 272 -7.56 -2.55 -10.69
CA GLU A 272 -6.97 -1.67 -11.70
C GLU A 272 -6.91 -2.37 -13.06
N TYR A 273 -7.62 -1.86 -14.06
CA TYR A 273 -7.82 -2.55 -15.34
C TYR A 273 -6.51 -2.77 -16.11
N GLY A 274 -5.71 -1.71 -16.25
CA GLY A 274 -4.49 -1.73 -17.04
C GLY A 274 -3.38 -2.60 -16.43
N ALA A 275 -3.44 -2.83 -15.11
CA ALA A 275 -2.52 -3.72 -14.40
C ALA A 275 -2.72 -5.21 -14.72
N ASN A 276 -3.88 -5.58 -15.30
CA ASN A 276 -4.26 -6.98 -15.50
C ASN A 276 -3.70 -7.61 -16.77
N PHE A 277 -2.88 -6.89 -17.55
CA PHE A 277 -2.35 -7.40 -18.81
C PHE A 277 -1.58 -8.72 -18.63
N VAL A 278 -0.62 -8.75 -17.70
CA VAL A 278 0.18 -9.96 -17.43
C VAL A 278 -0.70 -11.07 -16.83
N ALA A 279 -1.55 -10.73 -15.86
CA ALA A 279 -2.44 -11.69 -15.20
C ALA A 279 -3.29 -12.45 -16.22
N ILE A 280 -3.97 -11.74 -17.11
CA ILE A 280 -4.90 -12.35 -18.08
C ILE A 280 -4.12 -13.03 -19.22
N HIS A 281 -3.09 -12.40 -19.77
CA HIS A 281 -2.34 -12.96 -20.89
C HIS A 281 -1.57 -14.23 -20.50
N THR A 282 -1.10 -14.35 -19.26
CA THR A 282 -0.43 -15.58 -18.79
C THR A 282 -1.42 -16.73 -18.53
N VAL A 283 -2.65 -16.45 -18.10
CA VAL A 283 -3.74 -17.45 -18.07
C VAL A 283 -4.07 -17.93 -19.49
N ALA A 284 -4.14 -17.02 -20.47
CA ALA A 284 -4.38 -17.37 -21.87
C ALA A 284 -3.27 -18.23 -22.48
N GLN A 285 -2.01 -18.00 -22.09
CA GLN A 285 -0.90 -18.86 -22.48
C GLN A 285 -0.98 -20.24 -21.84
N TRP A 286 -1.32 -20.29 -20.54
CA TRP A 286 -1.50 -21.54 -19.80
C TRP A 286 -2.62 -22.41 -20.40
N SER A 287 -3.76 -21.81 -20.78
CA SER A 287 -4.91 -22.54 -21.33
C SER A 287 -4.67 -23.17 -22.69
N LYS A 288 -3.63 -22.75 -23.42
CA LYS A 288 -3.23 -23.27 -24.73
C LYS A 288 -2.18 -24.39 -24.68
N CYS A 289 -1.69 -24.74 -23.50
CA CYS A 289 -0.69 -25.82 -23.37
C CYS A 289 -1.33 -27.18 -23.74
N SER A 290 -0.57 -28.04 -24.45
CA SER A 290 -1.14 -29.25 -25.07
C SER A 290 -1.30 -30.42 -24.08
N ILE A 291 -2.36 -31.20 -24.31
CA ILE A 291 -2.82 -32.32 -23.47
C ILE A 291 -2.15 -33.66 -23.86
N GLU A 292 -1.43 -33.73 -24.99
CA GLU A 292 -1.04 -35.01 -25.63
C GLU A 292 -0.05 -35.90 -24.84
N HIS A 293 0.60 -35.41 -23.78
CA HIS A 293 1.52 -36.20 -22.95
C HIS A 293 0.99 -36.59 -21.56
N ALA A 294 -0.25 -36.24 -21.21
CA ALA A 294 -0.83 -36.58 -19.90
C ALA A 294 -1.09 -38.09 -19.69
N HIS A 295 -0.78 -38.95 -20.67
CA HIS A 295 -0.92 -40.40 -20.60
C HIS A 295 0.34 -41.13 -20.09
N ASP A 296 1.47 -40.45 -19.87
CA ASP A 296 2.61 -41.05 -19.15
C ASP A 296 2.50 -40.75 -17.65
N GLU A 297 2.35 -41.79 -16.83
CA GLU A 297 2.06 -41.77 -15.39
C GLU A 297 3.12 -41.11 -14.48
N ASN A 298 4.09 -40.36 -15.01
CA ASN A 298 5.14 -39.71 -14.23
C ASN A 298 4.81 -38.24 -13.91
N GLN A 299 3.85 -38.02 -13.02
CA GLN A 299 3.45 -36.69 -12.52
C GLN A 299 4.61 -35.89 -11.87
N SER A 300 5.65 -36.58 -11.38
CA SER A 300 6.85 -35.93 -10.82
C SER A 300 7.74 -35.33 -11.90
N SER A 301 7.77 -35.89 -13.12
CA SER A 301 8.64 -35.46 -14.21
C SER A 301 8.34 -34.04 -14.68
N ASP A 302 7.07 -33.70 -14.93
CA ASP A 302 6.71 -32.43 -15.57
C ASP A 302 6.84 -31.23 -14.64
N ALA A 303 6.47 -31.39 -13.36
CA ALA A 303 6.70 -30.37 -12.34
C ALA A 303 8.20 -30.18 -12.08
N ILE A 304 8.98 -31.27 -12.01
CA ILE A 304 10.44 -31.19 -11.86
C ILE A 304 11.09 -30.56 -13.10
N ASN A 305 10.60 -30.84 -14.30
CA ASN A 305 11.10 -30.26 -15.55
C ASN A 305 10.77 -28.78 -15.66
N ALA A 306 9.55 -28.36 -15.28
CA ALA A 306 9.16 -26.95 -15.23
C ALA A 306 9.96 -26.18 -14.18
N VAL A 307 10.14 -26.75 -12.98
CA VAL A 307 10.97 -26.16 -11.91
C VAL A 307 12.45 -26.12 -12.32
N SER A 308 12.97 -27.18 -12.94
CA SER A 308 14.36 -27.22 -13.44
C SER A 308 14.59 -26.20 -14.55
N ALA A 309 13.61 -26.01 -15.44
CA ALA A 309 13.62 -24.96 -16.46
C ALA A 309 13.58 -23.57 -15.83
N ASP A 310 12.70 -23.33 -14.85
CA ASP A 310 12.62 -22.05 -14.15
C ASP A 310 13.92 -21.73 -13.38
N ILE A 311 14.57 -22.74 -12.78
CA ILE A 311 15.90 -22.60 -12.15
C ILE A 311 16.99 -22.28 -13.18
N LYS A 312 16.96 -22.90 -14.37
CA LYS A 312 17.90 -22.57 -15.46
C LYS A 312 17.72 -21.12 -15.91
N LEU A 313 16.46 -20.70 -16.12
CA LEU A 313 16.12 -19.32 -16.47
C LEU A 313 16.53 -18.32 -15.36
N GLU A 314 16.47 -18.69 -14.08
CA GLU A 314 17.03 -17.88 -12.98
C GLU A 314 18.53 -17.67 -13.07
N GLN A 315 19.27 -18.75 -13.32
CA GLN A 315 20.73 -18.70 -13.34
C GLN A 315 21.25 -17.89 -14.53
N GLU A 316 20.55 -17.94 -15.66
CA GLU A 316 20.86 -17.14 -16.84
C GLU A 316 20.54 -15.65 -16.62
N SER A 317 19.38 -15.34 -16.03
CA SER A 317 19.00 -13.96 -15.68
C SER A 317 19.98 -13.32 -14.69
N ARG A 318 20.51 -14.09 -13.72
CA ARG A 318 21.52 -13.62 -12.75
C ARG A 318 22.90 -13.38 -13.35
N ASN A 319 23.27 -14.05 -14.43
CA ASN A 319 24.63 -14.01 -14.99
C ASN A 319 24.82 -12.93 -16.06
N GLY A 320 23.80 -12.12 -16.37
CA GLY A 320 23.93 -10.98 -17.30
C GLY A 320 24.39 -11.35 -18.71
N ARG A 321 24.21 -12.61 -19.13
CA ARG A 321 24.48 -13.02 -20.52
C ARG A 321 23.34 -12.53 -21.40
N SER A 322 23.64 -11.55 -22.23
CA SER A 322 22.84 -11.25 -23.42
C SER A 322 23.02 -12.37 -24.45
N ASP A 323 21.95 -12.59 -25.20
CA ASP A 323 21.89 -13.29 -26.49
C ASP A 323 21.52 -14.79 -26.47
N ASP A 324 20.28 -15.05 -26.91
CA ASP A 324 19.91 -15.96 -27.99
C ASP A 324 20.39 -17.43 -27.98
N GLU A 325 20.75 -18.01 -26.83
CA GLU A 325 20.66 -19.48 -26.69
C GLU A 325 19.22 -19.83 -26.32
N ASP A 326 18.40 -20.13 -27.34
CA ASP A 326 17.08 -20.76 -27.18
C ASP A 326 17.25 -22.00 -26.29
N VAL A 327 16.92 -21.85 -25.00
CA VAL A 327 16.77 -22.99 -24.11
C VAL A 327 15.66 -23.83 -24.74
N SER A 328 16.04 -24.95 -25.37
CA SER A 328 15.14 -25.91 -26.02
C SER A 328 14.25 -26.55 -24.96
N LEU A 329 13.24 -25.80 -24.51
CA LEU A 329 12.24 -26.23 -23.56
C LEU A 329 11.10 -26.90 -24.32
N PRO A 330 10.46 -27.93 -23.75
CA PRO A 330 9.32 -28.58 -24.38
C PRO A 330 8.23 -27.54 -24.69
N MET A 331 7.92 -27.33 -25.97
CA MET A 331 6.95 -26.32 -26.45
C MET A 331 5.53 -26.49 -25.87
N LEU A 332 5.24 -27.61 -25.22
CA LEU A 332 3.91 -28.03 -24.81
C LEU A 332 3.66 -27.88 -23.29
N VAL A 333 4.67 -27.47 -22.52
CA VAL A 333 4.59 -27.28 -21.06
C VAL A 333 4.56 -25.78 -20.73
N TYR A 334 3.70 -25.39 -19.79
CA TYR A 334 3.62 -24.00 -19.34
C TYR A 334 4.84 -23.62 -18.49
N HIS A 335 5.55 -22.57 -18.90
CA HIS A 335 6.68 -21.99 -18.16
C HIS A 335 6.38 -20.55 -17.76
N SER A 336 6.24 -20.31 -16.46
CA SER A 336 5.77 -19.03 -15.91
C SER A 336 6.63 -17.83 -16.32
N ARG A 337 7.95 -18.00 -16.32
CA ARG A 337 8.93 -16.95 -16.68
C ARG A 337 8.93 -16.60 -18.16
N LEU A 338 8.83 -17.62 -19.02
CA LEU A 338 8.69 -17.39 -20.46
C LEU A 338 7.37 -16.69 -20.77
N ALA A 339 6.30 -17.13 -20.11
CA ALA A 339 4.99 -16.51 -20.24
C ALA A 339 5.02 -15.04 -19.77
N LEU A 340 5.73 -14.74 -18.68
CA LEU A 340 5.99 -13.37 -18.23
C LEU A 340 6.75 -12.56 -19.29
N LYS A 341 7.92 -13.03 -19.74
CA LYS A 341 8.75 -12.34 -20.75
C LYS A 341 7.95 -11.99 -22.02
N LYS A 342 7.16 -12.94 -22.52
CA LYS A 342 6.28 -12.71 -23.68
C LYS A 342 5.18 -11.69 -23.39
N SER A 343 4.60 -11.72 -22.18
CA SER A 343 3.61 -10.73 -21.75
C SER A 343 4.19 -9.33 -21.68
N LEU A 344 5.40 -9.16 -21.16
CA LEU A 344 6.05 -7.84 -21.07
C LEU A 344 6.29 -7.21 -22.44
N GLN A 345 6.72 -8.03 -23.42
CA GLN A 345 6.91 -7.59 -24.81
C GLN A 345 5.61 -7.06 -25.44
N LEU A 346 4.47 -7.68 -25.13
CA LEU A 346 3.16 -7.28 -25.63
C LEU A 346 2.51 -6.17 -24.79
N TRP A 347 2.90 -6.02 -23.53
CA TRP A 347 2.38 -4.98 -22.65
C TRP A 347 3.04 -3.62 -22.91
N LEU A 348 4.34 -3.60 -23.23
CA LEU A 348 5.09 -2.36 -23.45
C LEU A 348 4.44 -1.38 -24.45
N PRO A 349 3.88 -1.82 -25.60
CA PRO A 349 3.14 -0.93 -26.49
C PRO A 349 1.92 -0.25 -25.85
N GLU A 350 1.26 -0.85 -24.86
CA GLU A 350 0.08 -0.26 -24.19
C GLU A 350 0.43 1.03 -23.43
N PHE A 351 1.66 1.16 -22.94
CA PHE A 351 2.15 2.39 -22.29
C PHE A 351 2.33 3.54 -23.29
N LYS A 352 2.51 3.22 -24.58
CA LYS A 352 2.65 4.21 -25.66
C LYS A 352 1.30 4.66 -26.24
N ARG A 353 0.20 3.95 -25.96
CA ARG A 353 -1.15 4.32 -26.41
C ARG A 353 -1.59 5.62 -25.75
N THR A 354 -2.11 6.56 -26.53
CA THR A 354 -2.62 7.83 -26.00
C THR A 354 -3.98 7.62 -25.36
N LYS A 355 -4.04 7.76 -24.03
CA LYS A 355 -5.27 7.80 -23.26
C LYS A 355 -5.20 8.94 -22.26
N SER A 356 -6.26 9.75 -22.20
CA SER A 356 -6.33 10.92 -21.33
C SER A 356 -7.04 10.59 -20.02
N MET A 357 -6.41 10.96 -18.91
CA MET A 357 -7.00 10.90 -17.57
C MET A 357 -6.51 12.12 -16.79
N TRP A 358 -7.44 12.78 -16.11
CA TRP A 358 -7.20 14.03 -15.38
C TRP A 358 -8.01 14.02 -14.08
N GLY A 359 -7.54 14.76 -13.08
CA GLY A 359 -8.18 14.84 -11.77
C GLY A 359 -7.38 14.14 -10.66
N PRO A 360 -7.94 14.04 -9.44
CA PRO A 360 -7.27 13.45 -8.30
C PRO A 360 -7.12 11.93 -8.48
N ILE A 361 -5.98 11.37 -8.07
CA ILE A 361 -5.76 9.93 -7.97
C ILE A 361 -6.83 9.36 -7.03
N SER A 362 -7.79 8.68 -7.63
CA SER A 362 -8.87 8.02 -6.92
C SER A 362 -8.45 6.58 -6.69
N LYS A 363 -8.02 6.23 -5.47
CA LYS A 363 -7.97 4.83 -5.08
C LYS A 363 -9.41 4.30 -5.05
N PRO A 364 -9.67 3.05 -5.46
CA PRO A 364 -10.99 2.45 -5.26
C PRO A 364 -11.33 2.55 -3.77
N HIS A 365 -12.33 3.35 -3.42
CA HIS A 365 -12.82 3.41 -2.05
C HIS A 365 -13.67 2.17 -1.83
N VAL A 366 -13.30 1.32 -0.87
CA VAL A 366 -14.25 0.34 -0.34
C VAL A 366 -15.20 1.17 0.51
N ASN A 367 -16.41 1.39 0.03
CA ASN A 367 -17.47 1.95 0.87
C ASN A 367 -17.77 0.92 1.95
N ASN A 368 -17.17 1.07 3.13
CA ASN A 368 -17.64 0.38 4.33
C ASN A 368 -19.04 0.90 4.61
N VAL A 369 -20.05 0.09 4.30
CA VAL A 369 -21.45 0.36 4.66
C VAL A 369 -21.50 0.35 6.20
N PRO A 370 -21.98 1.43 6.87
CA PRO A 370 -22.28 1.35 8.29
C PRO A 370 -23.36 0.29 8.51
N PRO A 371 -23.32 -0.51 9.59
CA PRO A 371 -24.40 -1.44 9.88
C PRO A 371 -25.73 -0.69 9.95
N VAL A 372 -26.70 -1.11 9.14
CA VAL A 372 -28.05 -0.57 9.15
C VAL A 372 -28.68 -0.97 10.49
N THR A 373 -28.66 -0.06 11.46
CA THR A 373 -29.48 -0.20 12.66
C THR A 373 -30.95 -0.07 12.25
N PHE A 374 -31.68 -1.18 12.32
CA PHE A 374 -33.13 -1.17 12.18
C PHE A 374 -33.73 -0.24 13.24
N GLY A 375 -34.35 0.85 12.80
CA GLY A 375 -35.09 1.77 13.64
C GLY A 375 -36.31 1.06 14.22
N ALA A 376 -36.31 0.85 15.54
CA ALA A 376 -37.48 0.39 16.27
C ALA A 376 -38.64 1.38 16.06
N THR A 377 -39.77 0.83 15.66
CA THR A 377 -41.03 1.54 15.41
C THR A 377 -41.44 2.44 16.57
N SER A 378 -41.72 3.68 16.20
CA SER A 378 -42.37 4.75 16.94
C SER A 378 -43.64 4.34 17.71
N GLN A 379 -43.67 4.63 19.01
CA GLN A 379 -44.92 4.88 19.74
C GLN A 379 -44.92 6.32 20.30
N SER A 380 -45.82 7.12 19.71
CA SER A 380 -46.57 8.27 20.23
C SER A 380 -46.08 8.98 21.50
N GLY A 381 -45.66 10.25 21.34
CA GLY A 381 -45.66 11.25 22.40
C GLY A 381 -45.76 12.67 21.82
N VAL A 382 -46.93 13.31 21.99
CA VAL A 382 -47.18 14.73 21.68
C VAL A 382 -46.65 15.61 22.85
N PRO A 383 -46.18 16.85 22.61
CA PRO A 383 -45.13 17.51 23.38
C PRO A 383 -45.64 18.61 24.32
N CYS A 384 -44.81 19.06 25.27
CA CYS A 384 -44.57 20.50 25.48
C CYS A 384 -43.46 20.83 26.49
N CYS A 385 -42.72 21.87 26.11
CA CYS A 385 -41.95 22.88 26.86
C CYS A 385 -42.44 23.14 28.31
N SER A 386 -41.68 23.63 29.30
CA SER A 386 -40.61 24.64 29.32
C SER A 386 -40.05 24.79 30.75
N SER A 387 -38.76 25.15 30.85
CA SER A 387 -38.11 26.05 31.82
C SER A 387 -38.47 26.04 33.32
N GLY A 388 -37.42 25.90 34.16
CA GLY A 388 -37.11 26.92 35.18
C GLY A 388 -37.20 26.52 36.65
N SER A 389 -36.04 26.62 37.31
CA SER A 389 -35.82 27.21 38.65
C SER A 389 -35.62 26.29 39.86
N LEU A 390 -34.56 26.68 40.59
CA LEU A 390 -34.09 26.29 41.91
C LEU A 390 -35.11 26.61 43.01
N GLU A 391 -35.13 25.83 44.11
CA GLU A 391 -34.79 26.27 45.48
C GLU A 391 -35.17 25.22 46.56
N GLU A 392 -34.63 25.47 47.76
CA GLU A 392 -34.35 24.62 48.91
C GLU A 392 -35.52 24.13 49.78
N GLY A 393 -35.19 23.19 50.69
CA GLY A 393 -35.93 22.82 51.90
C GLY A 393 -36.04 21.28 52.03
N GLY A 394 -35.45 20.56 52.98
CA GLY A 394 -35.15 20.85 54.39
C GLY A 394 -36.13 20.08 55.27
N THR A 395 -35.71 19.01 55.97
CA THR A 395 -36.22 18.57 57.29
C THR A 395 -35.53 17.29 57.84
N SER A 396 -34.82 17.46 58.96
CA SER A 396 -34.52 16.49 60.05
C SER A 396 -35.78 16.26 60.94
N PRO A 397 -35.84 15.44 62.03
CA PRO A 397 -34.79 14.87 62.93
C PRO A 397 -34.99 13.35 63.24
N GLY A 398 -34.20 12.58 64.00
CA GLY A 398 -33.17 12.75 65.02
C GLY A 398 -33.43 11.75 66.17
N SER A 399 -32.44 10.95 66.59
CA SER A 399 -32.35 10.36 67.95
C SER A 399 -30.96 9.73 68.20
N ALA A 400 -30.34 10.16 69.29
CA ALA A 400 -29.12 9.64 69.94
C ALA A 400 -29.52 9.15 71.37
N PRO A 401 -28.64 8.84 72.37
CA PRO A 401 -27.17 8.68 72.40
C PRO A 401 -26.62 7.49 73.27
N MET A 402 -25.29 7.26 73.17
CA MET A 402 -24.22 6.88 74.16
C MET A 402 -24.51 6.14 75.50
N PRO A 403 -23.51 5.40 76.06
CA PRO A 403 -22.59 6.02 77.04
C PRO A 403 -21.08 5.63 76.94
N THR A 404 -20.27 6.50 77.56
CA THR A 404 -18.83 6.51 77.89
C THR A 404 -18.45 5.45 78.96
N ALA A 405 -17.21 5.09 79.35
CA ALA A 405 -15.85 5.65 79.29
C ALA A 405 -14.81 4.53 79.59
N ASP A 406 -13.56 4.64 79.14
CA ASP A 406 -12.38 4.73 80.02
C ASP A 406 -11.04 4.86 79.23
N HIS A 407 -10.38 6.00 79.48
CA HIS A 407 -8.94 6.28 79.63
C HIS A 407 -7.87 5.87 78.58
N SER A 408 -7.39 6.92 77.86
CA SER A 408 -5.99 7.39 77.66
C SER A 408 -4.87 6.36 77.40
N SER A 409 -4.02 6.47 76.39
CA SER A 409 -3.25 7.62 75.87
C SER A 409 -2.54 7.12 74.59
N ALA A 410 -2.70 7.76 73.42
CA ALA A 410 -1.95 8.91 72.89
C ALA A 410 -0.89 8.51 71.85
N GLU A 411 -0.78 9.35 70.81
CA GLU A 411 0.11 9.35 69.62
C GLU A 411 -0.53 8.73 68.36
N ASP A 412 -1.25 9.54 67.57
CA ASP A 412 -0.77 10.46 66.50
C ASP A 412 -0.44 9.66 65.22
N ALA A 413 -0.83 10.03 64.01
CA ALA A 413 -1.73 11.06 63.51
C ALA A 413 -2.17 10.60 62.10
N ASN A 414 -3.19 11.29 61.62
CA ASN A 414 -4.10 10.94 60.54
C ASN A 414 -3.49 11.02 59.12
N GLU A 415 -3.91 10.05 58.31
CA GLU A 415 -4.59 10.19 57.00
C GLU A 415 -4.00 10.96 55.80
N LEU A 416 -4.12 10.21 54.69
CA LEU A 416 -4.65 10.54 53.35
C LEU A 416 -3.71 11.13 52.29
N GLY A 417 -3.67 10.44 51.14
CA GLY A 417 -3.56 11.12 49.84
C GLY A 417 -2.84 10.35 48.72
N SER A 418 -3.63 9.79 47.81
CA SER A 418 -3.44 9.73 46.33
C SER A 418 -2.25 8.97 45.70
N ASP A 419 -2.64 8.00 44.86
CA ASP A 419 -2.31 7.84 43.44
C ASP A 419 -0.83 7.71 43.00
N ALA A 420 -0.49 6.55 42.39
CA ALA A 420 0.41 6.41 41.22
C ALA A 420 1.01 4.99 41.07
N THR A 421 1.33 4.69 39.80
CA THR A 421 2.44 3.85 39.29
C THR A 421 2.27 2.32 39.23
N LEU A 422 2.10 1.84 37.99
CA LEU A 422 2.51 0.51 37.54
C LEU A 422 3.97 0.58 37.09
N THR A 423 4.82 -0.18 37.79
CA THR A 423 6.23 -0.41 37.46
C THR A 423 6.39 -1.89 37.09
N PRO A 424 7.10 -2.28 36.02
CA PRO A 424 7.43 -3.67 35.77
C PRO A 424 8.74 -4.05 36.50
N CYS A 425 8.68 -5.14 37.27
CA CYS A 425 9.81 -5.72 37.98
C CYS A 425 10.76 -6.48 37.04
N LEU A 426 12.06 -6.26 37.27
CA LEU A 426 13.19 -7.06 36.80
C LEU A 426 13.12 -8.49 37.35
N VAL A 427 13.46 -9.49 36.54
CA VAL A 427 13.77 -10.84 37.04
C VAL A 427 15.09 -11.32 36.43
N ASP A 428 16.02 -11.60 37.34
CA ASP A 428 17.35 -12.18 37.11
C ASP A 428 17.29 -13.60 36.54
N GLY A 429 18.34 -13.95 35.79
CA GLY A 429 18.54 -15.28 35.22
C GLY A 429 18.95 -16.34 36.24
N THR A 430 18.62 -17.58 35.94
CA THR A 430 19.38 -18.76 36.38
C THR A 430 19.21 -19.89 35.36
N GLU A 431 20.34 -20.44 34.94
CA GLU A 431 20.44 -21.61 34.06
C GLU A 431 19.98 -22.89 34.78
N SER A 432 19.22 -23.75 34.11
CA SER A 432 19.41 -25.20 34.21
C SER A 432 18.83 -25.92 32.99
N GLY A 433 19.61 -26.86 32.44
CA GLY A 433 19.28 -27.61 31.23
C GLY A 433 18.23 -28.70 31.46
N GLY A 434 17.46 -28.97 30.41
CA GLY A 434 16.54 -30.09 30.31
C GLY A 434 16.18 -30.36 28.85
N SER A 435 16.72 -31.45 28.32
CA SER A 435 16.40 -32.03 27.01
C SER A 435 14.89 -32.27 26.86
N SER A 436 14.26 -31.76 25.79
CA SER A 436 13.00 -32.32 25.30
C SER A 436 12.77 -32.06 23.81
N SER A 437 12.79 -33.16 23.06
CA SER A 437 12.04 -33.51 21.84
C SER A 437 11.60 -32.40 20.88
N MET A 438 12.15 -32.45 19.66
CA MET A 438 11.60 -31.82 18.46
C MET A 438 10.12 -32.22 18.26
N VAL A 439 9.26 -31.22 18.15
CA VAL A 439 7.92 -31.34 17.56
C VAL A 439 7.94 -30.46 16.31
N SER A 440 7.65 -31.07 15.16
CA SER A 440 7.70 -30.46 13.84
C SER A 440 6.86 -29.19 13.74
N LEU A 441 7.45 -28.15 13.13
CA LEU A 441 6.94 -26.78 13.06
C LEU A 441 5.85 -26.54 11.99
N ASP A 442 5.31 -27.60 11.37
CA ASP A 442 4.39 -27.47 10.21
C ASP A 442 2.93 -27.15 10.58
N ARG A 443 2.54 -27.15 11.86
CA ARG A 443 1.13 -27.00 12.27
C ARG A 443 0.71 -25.62 12.78
N VAL A 444 1.64 -24.70 13.00
CA VAL A 444 1.31 -23.40 13.64
C VAL A 444 1.11 -22.28 12.60
N ALA A 445 1.54 -22.49 11.35
CA ALA A 445 1.29 -21.56 10.24
C ALA A 445 -0.13 -21.67 9.62
N GLU A 446 -0.94 -22.65 10.05
CA GLU A 446 -2.28 -22.90 9.49
C GLU A 446 -3.42 -22.06 10.11
N CYS A 447 -3.18 -21.31 11.20
CA CYS A 447 -4.27 -20.71 12.00
C CYS A 447 -4.43 -19.18 11.91
N LEU A 448 -3.89 -18.50 10.90
CA LEU A 448 -4.15 -17.07 10.70
C LEU A 448 -4.75 -16.84 9.31
N GLU A 449 -6.09 -16.80 9.25
CA GLU A 449 -6.83 -16.37 8.08
C GLU A 449 -6.82 -14.83 7.98
N PRO A 450 -6.56 -14.24 6.80
CA PRO A 450 -6.51 -12.78 6.64
C PRO A 450 -7.88 -12.08 6.61
N MET A 451 -8.98 -12.81 6.90
CA MET A 451 -10.34 -12.26 6.93
C MET A 451 -10.88 -12.20 8.35
N GLU A 452 -10.46 -11.17 9.08
CA GLU A 452 -11.31 -10.53 10.09
C GLU A 452 -11.16 -9.02 9.94
N THR A 453 -12.24 -8.34 9.53
CA THR A 453 -12.31 -6.88 9.50
C THR A 453 -12.52 -6.37 10.91
N VAL A 454 -11.46 -5.82 11.52
CA VAL A 454 -11.53 -5.19 12.85
C VAL A 454 -11.98 -3.74 12.71
N GLU A 455 -13.05 -3.38 13.40
CA GLU A 455 -13.61 -2.03 13.50
C GLU A 455 -12.58 -1.04 14.07
N SER A 456 -12.36 0.07 13.36
CA SER A 456 -11.59 1.22 13.87
C SER A 456 -12.53 2.41 14.01
N THR A 457 -12.69 2.90 15.24
CA THR A 457 -13.48 4.08 15.58
C THR A 457 -12.76 5.36 15.14
N SER A 458 -13.40 6.16 14.29
CA SER A 458 -12.98 7.55 14.04
C SER A 458 -14.20 8.48 14.02
N SER A 459 -14.23 9.41 14.96
CA SER A 459 -15.16 10.53 15.04
C SER A 459 -14.65 11.71 14.22
N ALA A 460 -15.37 12.08 13.17
CA ALA A 460 -15.24 13.38 12.52
C ALA A 460 -16.60 13.81 11.96
N SER A 461 -17.15 14.88 12.54
CA SER A 461 -18.39 15.51 12.10
C SER A 461 -18.12 16.48 10.94
N SER A 462 -18.77 16.29 9.80
CA SER A 462 -18.81 17.27 8.71
C SER A 462 -20.26 17.65 8.40
N GLN A 463 -20.66 18.86 8.81
CA GLN A 463 -21.87 19.52 8.31
C GLN A 463 -21.58 20.13 6.94
N ALA A 464 -22.24 19.63 5.90
CA ALA A 464 -22.28 20.28 4.59
C ALA A 464 -23.45 21.28 4.55
N LYS A 465 -23.17 22.53 4.17
CA LYS A 465 -24.18 23.53 3.80
C LYS A 465 -24.23 23.65 2.27
N HIS A 466 -25.44 23.47 1.77
CA HIS A 466 -25.91 23.72 0.40
C HIS A 466 -25.86 25.23 0.10
N LEU A 467 -25.33 25.64 -1.06
CA LEU A 467 -25.57 26.97 -1.62
C LEU A 467 -25.75 26.87 -3.13
N ASP A 468 -26.81 27.53 -3.58
CA ASP A 468 -27.43 27.48 -4.89
C ASP A 468 -26.63 28.21 -5.98
N VAL A 469 -26.79 27.77 -7.23
CA VAL A 469 -26.27 28.39 -8.44
C VAL A 469 -27.42 29.15 -9.11
N GLU A 470 -27.25 30.45 -9.33
CA GLU A 470 -28.11 31.27 -10.21
C GLU A 470 -27.35 31.62 -11.50
N ASP A 471 -28.06 31.44 -12.62
CA ASP A 471 -27.71 31.83 -13.99
C ASP A 471 -27.63 33.36 -14.16
N VAL A 472 -26.66 33.84 -14.96
CA VAL A 472 -26.80 35.09 -15.74
C VAL A 472 -26.07 35.00 -17.08
N ASP A 473 -26.82 35.38 -18.12
CA ASP A 473 -26.56 35.44 -19.56
C ASP A 473 -25.37 36.30 -20.05
N ASP A 474 -24.81 35.81 -21.16
CA ASP A 474 -24.52 36.45 -22.47
C ASP A 474 -23.76 37.79 -22.59
N HIS A 475 -22.66 37.76 -23.36
CA HIS A 475 -22.40 38.73 -24.44
C HIS A 475 -21.23 38.31 -25.38
N ASP A 476 -21.59 38.10 -26.64
CA ASP A 476 -20.87 38.26 -27.91
C ASP A 476 -19.56 39.10 -27.92
N ILE A 477 -18.56 38.69 -28.72
CA ILE A 477 -17.92 39.48 -29.82
C ILE A 477 -16.88 38.63 -30.61
N LYS A 478 -17.28 38.30 -31.86
CA LYS A 478 -16.58 38.20 -33.17
C LYS A 478 -15.06 38.04 -33.33
N GLU A 479 -14.72 37.09 -34.21
CA GLU A 479 -13.44 36.88 -34.91
C GLU A 479 -13.08 37.96 -35.97
N SER A 480 -11.77 38.08 -36.29
CA SER A 480 -11.09 37.95 -37.61
C SER A 480 -9.89 38.94 -37.78
N PRO A 481 -8.98 38.83 -38.79
CA PRO A 481 -7.54 38.62 -38.57
C PRO A 481 -6.64 39.72 -39.17
N VAL A 482 -5.34 39.75 -38.82
CA VAL A 482 -4.35 40.54 -39.56
C VAL A 482 -3.10 39.71 -39.81
N LYS A 483 -2.75 39.57 -41.10
CA LYS A 483 -1.49 39.06 -41.64
C LYS A 483 -0.45 40.18 -41.61
N GLU A 484 0.78 39.89 -41.18
CA GLU A 484 1.98 40.58 -41.66
C GLU A 484 3.12 39.58 -41.91
N GLU A 485 3.90 39.88 -42.95
CA GLU A 485 4.78 39.00 -43.72
C GLU A 485 6.16 38.77 -43.08
N MET A 486 6.76 37.61 -43.40
CA MET A 486 8.16 37.26 -43.08
C MET A 486 9.12 37.68 -44.21
N PRO A 487 10.38 38.04 -43.90
CA PRO A 487 11.49 37.95 -44.85
C PRO A 487 12.30 36.65 -44.65
N SER A 488 12.67 36.03 -45.77
CA SER A 488 13.43 34.78 -45.90
C SER A 488 14.96 34.96 -45.83
N ALA A 489 15.67 34.03 -45.17
CA ALA A 489 17.02 33.47 -45.49
C ALA A 489 17.64 32.76 -44.25
N PRO A 490 18.70 31.94 -44.35
CA PRO A 490 19.10 30.95 -45.37
C PRO A 490 19.21 29.52 -44.77
N GLU A 491 19.37 28.52 -45.64
CA GLU A 491 19.55 27.09 -45.30
C GLU A 491 20.84 26.87 -44.47
N HIS A 492 20.70 26.28 -43.28
CA HIS A 492 21.78 25.74 -42.45
C HIS A 492 21.45 24.27 -42.13
N GLU A 493 21.78 23.35 -43.04
CA GLU A 493 21.48 21.91 -42.90
C GLU A 493 22.45 21.13 -41.98
N GLU A 494 23.53 21.74 -41.46
CA GLU A 494 24.50 21.01 -40.61
C GLU A 494 24.29 21.22 -39.09
N GLY A 495 23.53 22.23 -38.66
CA GLY A 495 23.24 22.49 -37.25
C GLY A 495 21.99 21.79 -36.70
N ASP A 496 21.04 21.47 -37.59
CA ASP A 496 19.75 20.86 -37.22
C ASP A 496 19.90 19.36 -36.92
N VAL A 497 20.84 18.68 -37.59
CA VAL A 497 21.08 17.24 -37.39
C VAL A 497 21.68 16.94 -36.01
N VAL A 498 22.50 17.84 -35.45
CA VAL A 498 23.08 17.68 -34.11
C VAL A 498 22.03 17.97 -33.03
N MET A 499 21.22 19.02 -33.19
CA MET A 499 20.11 19.31 -32.26
C MET A 499 18.94 18.33 -32.35
N GLU A 500 18.72 17.67 -33.50
CA GLU A 500 17.77 16.55 -33.61
C GLU A 500 18.34 15.25 -33.03
N SER A 501 19.65 15.02 -33.13
CA SER A 501 20.32 13.86 -32.51
C SER A 501 20.32 13.98 -30.99
N GLU A 502 20.67 15.15 -30.44
CA GLU A 502 20.61 15.42 -28.99
C GLU A 502 19.16 15.39 -28.47
N ARG A 503 18.18 15.92 -29.22
CA ARG A 503 16.75 15.79 -28.85
C ARG A 503 16.24 14.35 -28.91
N LYS A 504 16.72 13.52 -29.86
CA LYS A 504 16.40 12.09 -29.93
C LYS A 504 17.03 11.30 -28.79
N GLU A 505 18.27 11.62 -28.41
CA GLU A 505 18.95 11.02 -27.26
C GLU A 505 18.24 11.35 -25.94
N GLU A 506 17.76 12.60 -25.76
CA GLU A 506 16.93 12.98 -24.61
C GLU A 506 15.58 12.25 -24.60
N GLU A 507 14.92 12.09 -25.76
CA GLU A 507 13.65 11.36 -25.86
C GLU A 507 13.79 9.85 -25.57
N GLU A 508 14.92 9.22 -25.89
CA GLU A 508 15.16 7.80 -25.59
C GLU A 508 15.31 7.54 -24.09
N ASP A 509 15.86 8.49 -23.33
CA ASP A 509 16.15 8.27 -21.91
C ASP A 509 14.87 8.21 -21.05
N TYR A 510 13.79 8.85 -21.51
CA TYR A 510 12.47 8.85 -20.86
C TYR A 510 11.54 7.73 -21.33
N GLN A 511 11.96 6.89 -22.30
CA GLN A 511 11.15 5.76 -22.75
C GLN A 511 11.24 4.57 -21.79
N LEU A 512 10.08 4.01 -21.48
CA LEU A 512 9.96 2.77 -20.72
C LEU A 512 10.54 1.59 -21.51
N THR A 513 11.27 0.71 -20.84
CA THR A 513 11.92 -0.47 -21.43
C THR A 513 11.32 -1.77 -20.90
N ILE A 514 11.68 -2.91 -21.52
CA ILE A 514 11.28 -4.24 -21.02
C ILE A 514 11.88 -4.50 -19.64
N ASP A 515 13.11 -4.04 -19.37
CA ASP A 515 13.77 -4.20 -18.08
C ASP A 515 13.07 -3.39 -16.98
N ASP A 516 12.59 -2.19 -17.31
CA ASP A 516 11.75 -1.38 -16.40
C ASP A 516 10.47 -2.13 -16.03
N LEU A 517 9.80 -2.76 -17.01
CA LEU A 517 8.62 -3.58 -16.77
C LEU A 517 8.94 -4.87 -16.00
N GLY A 518 10.10 -5.48 -16.25
CA GLY A 518 10.58 -6.63 -15.49
C GLY A 518 10.79 -6.28 -14.02
N LEU A 519 11.45 -5.15 -13.74
CA LEU A 519 11.59 -4.62 -12.39
C LEU A 519 10.21 -4.31 -11.77
N LEU A 520 9.31 -3.67 -12.50
CA LEU A 520 7.95 -3.39 -12.03
C LEU A 520 7.21 -4.68 -11.62
N CYS A 521 7.23 -5.71 -12.46
CA CYS A 521 6.61 -7.00 -12.17
C CYS A 521 7.27 -7.70 -10.98
N ASP A 522 8.59 -7.64 -10.84
CA ASP A 522 9.29 -8.27 -9.72
C ASP A 522 9.00 -7.60 -8.37
N LEU A 523 8.79 -6.27 -8.37
CA LEU A 523 8.42 -5.52 -7.17
C LEU A 523 6.97 -5.78 -6.73
N PHE A 524 6.09 -6.12 -7.68
CA PHE A 524 4.66 -6.34 -7.47
C PHE A 524 4.23 -7.70 -8.04
N TYR A 525 4.81 -8.78 -7.52
CA TYR A 525 4.77 -10.09 -8.17
C TYR A 525 3.46 -10.87 -7.90
N LEU A 526 3.40 -11.66 -6.81
CA LEU A 526 2.27 -12.54 -6.49
C LEU A 526 1.86 -12.46 -5.01
N PRO A 527 0.68 -13.00 -4.62
CA PRO A 527 0.22 -12.93 -3.24
C PRO A 527 1.14 -13.61 -2.21
N PHE A 528 1.87 -14.65 -2.63
CA PHE A 528 2.67 -15.51 -1.75
C PHE A 528 4.16 -15.49 -2.08
N GLU A 529 4.59 -14.65 -3.02
CA GLU A 529 5.95 -14.63 -3.52
C GLU A 529 6.31 -13.24 -4.06
N HIS A 530 7.51 -12.77 -3.71
CA HIS A 530 8.12 -11.58 -4.33
C HIS A 530 8.93 -12.01 -5.54
N GLY A 531 9.00 -11.16 -6.55
CA GLY A 531 9.85 -11.45 -7.71
C GLY A 531 11.34 -11.41 -7.34
N PRO A 532 12.21 -11.97 -8.19
CA PRO A 532 13.64 -12.10 -7.90
C PRO A 532 14.32 -10.79 -7.49
N GLN A 533 14.03 -9.67 -8.17
CA GLN A 533 14.63 -8.37 -7.81
C GLN A 533 14.07 -7.80 -6.50
N GLY A 534 12.79 -8.02 -6.18
CA GLY A 534 12.21 -7.65 -4.89
C GLY A 534 12.83 -8.43 -3.73
N MET A 535 13.02 -9.73 -3.91
CA MET A 535 13.72 -10.58 -2.93
C MET A 535 15.18 -10.15 -2.75
N GLN A 536 15.84 -9.77 -3.83
CA GLN A 536 17.20 -9.25 -3.77
C GLN A 536 17.30 -7.95 -2.95
N LEU A 537 16.32 -7.03 -3.03
CA LEU A 537 16.31 -5.83 -2.19
C LEU A 537 16.30 -6.18 -0.70
N ILE A 538 15.45 -7.13 -0.29
CA ILE A 538 15.37 -7.62 1.09
C ILE A 538 16.71 -8.22 1.52
N GLN A 539 17.27 -9.11 0.71
CA GLN A 539 18.50 -9.84 1.04
C GLN A 539 19.72 -8.93 1.13
N GLU A 540 19.88 -7.99 0.19
CA GLU A 540 20.98 -7.03 0.19
C GLU A 540 20.89 -6.10 1.40
N PHE A 541 19.72 -5.52 1.68
CA PHE A 541 19.55 -4.63 2.82
C PHE A 541 19.80 -5.35 4.15
N ASN A 542 19.23 -6.54 4.35
CA ASN A 542 19.42 -7.31 5.58
C ASN A 542 20.89 -7.65 5.82
N TRP A 543 21.61 -8.07 4.77
CA TRP A 543 23.03 -8.36 4.92
C TRP A 543 23.83 -7.10 5.24
N LEU A 544 23.57 -5.98 4.58
CA LEU A 544 24.26 -4.71 4.84
C LEU A 544 24.04 -4.24 6.28
N LYS A 545 22.81 -4.35 6.78
CA LYS A 545 22.42 -4.02 8.15
C LYS A 545 23.14 -4.90 9.17
N LEU A 546 23.13 -6.23 9.01
CA LEU A 546 23.76 -7.18 9.94
C LEU A 546 25.29 -7.04 9.98
N ASN A 547 25.89 -6.67 8.85
CA ASN A 547 27.34 -6.54 8.68
C ASN A 547 27.86 -5.10 8.80
N ALA A 548 27.03 -4.15 9.25
CA ALA A 548 27.45 -2.75 9.42
C ALA A 548 28.60 -2.56 10.43
N HIS A 549 28.75 -3.49 11.39
CA HIS A 549 29.85 -3.47 12.35
C HIS A 549 31.25 -3.60 11.69
N ILE A 550 31.32 -4.15 10.47
CA ILE A 550 32.56 -4.31 9.70
C ILE A 550 33.13 -2.96 9.28
N VAL A 551 32.27 -2.06 8.78
CA VAL A 551 32.65 -0.69 8.39
C VAL A 551 32.78 0.25 9.59
N GLY A 552 32.11 -0.06 10.69
CA GLY A 552 32.16 0.74 11.92
C GLY A 552 33.40 0.53 12.82
N SER A 553 34.42 -0.22 12.38
CA SER A 553 35.56 -0.59 13.22
C SER A 553 36.58 0.54 13.42
N ASN A 554 37.06 0.65 14.67
CA ASN A 554 37.86 1.71 15.29
C ASN A 554 39.08 2.18 14.44
N PRO A 555 39.28 3.50 14.21
CA PRO A 555 40.39 4.07 13.41
C PRO A 555 41.80 3.78 13.96
N SER A 556 41.90 3.20 15.16
CA SER A 556 43.15 2.74 15.78
C SER A 556 43.78 1.50 15.11
N LYS A 557 43.09 0.85 14.14
CA LYS A 557 43.65 -0.22 13.29
C LYS A 557 43.57 0.14 11.79
N PRO A 558 44.54 0.91 11.26
CA PRO A 558 44.57 1.30 9.83
C PRO A 558 44.73 0.12 8.86
N THR A 559 45.03 -1.09 9.34
CA THR A 559 45.05 -2.32 8.53
C THR A 559 43.66 -2.84 8.14
N ALA A 560 42.57 -2.32 8.72
CA ALA A 560 41.20 -2.78 8.48
C ALA A 560 40.48 -2.09 7.30
N ALA A 561 40.83 -0.85 6.95
CA ALA A 561 40.17 -0.09 5.88
C ALA A 561 40.31 -0.70 4.47
N GLY A 562 41.29 -1.59 4.28
CA GLY A 562 41.52 -2.31 3.03
C GLY A 562 41.17 -3.80 3.07
N SER A 563 40.53 -4.28 4.14
CA SER A 563 40.20 -5.70 4.29
C SER A 563 39.21 -6.15 3.20
N PRO A 564 39.26 -7.42 2.78
CA PRO A 564 38.34 -7.93 1.77
C PRO A 564 36.87 -7.79 2.21
N GLU A 565 36.59 -7.90 3.51
CA GLU A 565 35.24 -7.78 4.09
C GLU A 565 34.69 -6.35 4.02
N VAL A 566 35.53 -5.33 4.27
CA VAL A 566 35.14 -3.91 4.12
C VAL A 566 34.85 -3.60 2.64
N LYS A 567 35.66 -4.14 1.72
CA LYS A 567 35.43 -3.98 0.28
C LYS A 567 34.14 -4.64 -0.17
N GLU A 568 33.86 -5.86 0.30
CA GLU A 568 32.60 -6.55 0.02
C GLU A 568 31.41 -5.73 0.50
N TRP A 569 31.48 -5.16 1.71
CA TRP A 569 30.38 -4.33 2.23
C TRP A 569 30.10 -3.12 1.32
N HIS A 570 31.14 -2.38 0.90
CA HIS A 570 30.97 -1.24 0.00
C HIS A 570 30.48 -1.65 -1.39
N GLN A 571 30.95 -2.77 -1.94
CA GLN A 571 30.47 -3.30 -3.22
C GLN A 571 28.98 -3.67 -3.16
N ARG A 572 28.53 -4.28 -2.06
CA ARG A 572 27.12 -4.61 -1.86
C ARG A 572 26.27 -3.36 -1.60
N ALA A 573 26.81 -2.35 -0.91
CA ALA A 573 26.15 -1.06 -0.74
C ALA A 573 25.98 -0.32 -2.08
N GLU A 574 26.99 -0.34 -2.94
CA GLU A 574 26.93 0.21 -4.31
C GLU A 574 25.92 -0.55 -5.19
N LYS A 575 25.85 -1.87 -5.04
CA LYS A 575 24.83 -2.70 -5.68
C LYS A 575 23.42 -2.29 -5.24
N PHE A 576 23.19 -2.11 -3.93
CA PHE A 576 21.90 -1.66 -3.40
C PHE A 576 21.53 -0.24 -3.88
N ASP A 577 22.49 0.68 -3.91
CA ASP A 577 22.31 2.03 -4.46
C ASP A 577 21.98 2.00 -5.96
N THR A 578 22.56 1.06 -6.71
CA THR A 578 22.24 0.83 -8.13
C THR A 578 20.81 0.32 -8.31
N MET A 579 20.33 -0.59 -7.47
CA MET A 579 18.93 -1.04 -7.47
C MET A 579 17.97 0.12 -7.14
N SER A 580 18.32 0.97 -6.17
CA SER A 580 17.56 2.19 -5.84
C SER A 580 17.51 3.17 -7.03
N ARG A 581 18.62 3.37 -7.74
CA ARG A 581 18.66 4.18 -8.97
C ARG A 581 17.82 3.59 -10.10
N ALA A 582 17.82 2.28 -10.29
CA ALA A 582 16.99 1.62 -11.30
C ALA A 582 15.49 1.88 -11.04
N LEU A 583 15.05 1.80 -9.77
CA LEU A 583 13.68 2.12 -9.39
C LEU A 583 13.34 3.61 -9.59
N ASN A 584 14.28 4.52 -9.31
CA ASN A 584 14.08 5.95 -9.64
C ASN A 584 13.93 6.16 -11.16
N LYS A 585 14.73 5.46 -11.97
CA LYS A 585 14.66 5.53 -13.44
C LYS A 585 13.32 4.99 -13.96
N LEU A 586 12.86 3.85 -13.46
CA LEU A 586 11.52 3.31 -13.73
C LEU A 586 10.43 4.33 -13.36
N PHE A 587 10.47 4.90 -12.15
CA PHE A 587 9.51 5.90 -11.70
C PHE A 587 9.46 7.11 -12.63
N THR A 588 10.63 7.69 -12.96
CA THR A 588 10.72 8.83 -13.87
C THR A 588 10.10 8.48 -15.22
N ARG A 589 10.53 7.40 -15.87
CA ARG A 589 10.01 6.96 -17.19
C ARG A 589 8.51 6.71 -17.16
N LEU A 590 7.99 6.12 -16.08
CA LEU A 590 6.55 5.91 -15.91
C LEU A 590 5.78 7.23 -15.95
N THR A 591 6.30 8.33 -15.40
CA THR A 591 5.62 9.64 -15.45
C THR A 591 5.56 10.27 -16.85
N TYR A 592 6.36 9.79 -17.81
CA TYR A 592 6.43 10.27 -19.20
C TYR A 592 5.58 9.46 -20.18
N ILE A 593 4.92 8.39 -19.74
CA ILE A 593 4.10 7.59 -20.65
C ILE A 593 2.88 8.36 -21.18
N ASN A 594 2.46 7.99 -22.40
CA ASN A 594 1.29 8.57 -23.07
C ASN A 594 -0.03 8.07 -22.49
N ASN A 595 -0.03 6.83 -21.99
CA ASN A 595 -1.21 6.22 -21.40
C ASN A 595 -1.42 6.71 -19.96
N ARG A 596 -2.19 7.79 -19.80
CA ARG A 596 -2.40 8.38 -18.47
C ARG A 596 -3.25 7.49 -17.57
N GLU A 597 -4.15 6.67 -18.10
CA GLU A 597 -4.91 5.71 -17.27
C GLU A 597 -3.96 4.75 -16.54
N LEU A 598 -3.04 4.12 -17.28
CA LEU A 598 -2.02 3.22 -16.70
C LEU A 598 -1.14 3.90 -15.67
N LEU A 599 -0.73 5.15 -15.93
CA LEU A 599 0.06 5.91 -14.97
C LEU A 599 -0.72 6.07 -13.67
N TYR A 600 -1.96 6.56 -13.74
CA TYR A 600 -2.77 6.85 -12.55
C TYR A 600 -3.06 5.60 -11.72
N GLU A 601 -3.25 4.45 -12.37
CA GLU A 601 -3.41 3.16 -11.70
C GLU A 601 -2.13 2.69 -11.00
N LEU A 602 -0.96 2.78 -11.66
CA LEU A 602 0.31 2.25 -11.13
C LEU A 602 1.05 3.22 -10.19
N TYR A 603 0.82 4.53 -10.34
CA TYR A 603 1.59 5.57 -9.66
C TYR A 603 1.61 5.43 -8.14
N PRO A 604 0.49 5.18 -7.43
CA PRO A 604 0.50 5.08 -5.97
C PRO A 604 1.42 3.98 -5.44
N TYR A 605 1.45 2.85 -6.14
CA TYR A 605 2.27 1.68 -5.77
C TYR A 605 3.75 1.97 -6.01
N VAL A 606 4.11 2.46 -7.19
CA VAL A 606 5.50 2.74 -7.56
C VAL A 606 6.07 3.90 -6.74
N TRP A 607 5.28 4.94 -6.48
CA TRP A 607 5.67 6.08 -5.65
C TRP A 607 5.97 5.68 -4.19
N ASP A 608 5.16 4.79 -3.61
CA ASP A 608 5.39 4.31 -2.25
C ASP A 608 6.64 3.41 -2.17
N MET A 609 6.75 2.45 -3.08
CA MET A 609 7.90 1.55 -3.19
C MET A 609 9.22 2.32 -3.37
N ARG A 610 9.25 3.30 -4.29
CA ARG A 610 10.39 4.21 -4.50
C ARG A 610 10.79 4.89 -3.19
N GLY A 611 9.80 5.39 -2.47
CA GLY A 611 10.00 6.02 -1.17
C GLY A 611 10.64 5.15 -0.12
N VAL A 612 10.15 3.92 0.01
CA VAL A 612 10.67 2.94 0.95
C VAL A 612 12.11 2.56 0.60
N VAL A 613 12.38 2.24 -0.65
CA VAL A 613 13.74 1.88 -1.09
C VAL A 613 14.71 3.06 -0.93
N ALA A 614 14.28 4.29 -1.23
CA ALA A 614 15.09 5.48 -1.01
C ALA A 614 15.42 5.70 0.48
N LEU A 615 14.46 5.47 1.36
CA LEU A 615 14.64 5.55 2.81
C LEU A 615 15.67 4.50 3.31
N LEU A 616 15.52 3.26 2.87
CA LEU A 616 16.50 2.19 3.16
C LEU A 616 17.89 2.54 2.62
N ASN A 617 17.98 3.09 1.41
CA ASN A 617 19.25 3.47 0.81
C ASN A 617 19.91 4.63 1.58
N SER A 618 19.14 5.61 2.05
CA SER A 618 19.63 6.66 2.95
C SER A 618 20.17 6.08 4.26
N TYR A 619 19.50 5.08 4.83
CA TYR A 619 19.96 4.38 6.03
C TYR A 619 21.25 3.57 5.79
N VAL A 620 21.37 2.89 4.64
CA VAL A 620 22.63 2.21 4.25
C VAL A 620 23.77 3.21 4.11
N LYS A 621 23.54 4.35 3.45
CA LYS A 621 24.53 5.43 3.33
C LYS A 621 24.94 5.93 4.72
N TRP A 622 24.00 6.10 5.63
CA TRP A 622 24.29 6.48 7.01
C TRP A 622 25.16 5.45 7.76
N LEU A 623 24.88 4.15 7.59
CA LEU A 623 25.69 3.08 8.18
C LEU A 623 27.16 3.11 7.68
N SER A 624 27.40 3.55 6.45
CA SER A 624 28.76 3.61 5.88
C SER A 624 29.69 4.63 6.57
N PHE A 625 29.12 5.68 7.18
CA PHE A 625 29.87 6.75 7.82
C PHE A 625 30.07 6.56 9.33
N ASN A 626 29.27 5.69 9.97
CA ASN A 626 29.17 5.65 11.43
C ASN A 626 29.69 4.38 12.09
N GLN A 627 30.44 4.61 13.18
CA GLN A 627 31.14 3.60 13.95
C GLN A 627 30.18 2.78 14.83
N GLY A 628 29.52 1.79 14.23
CA GLY A 628 29.00 0.59 14.89
C GLY A 628 27.85 0.80 15.88
N SER A 629 26.62 0.50 15.45
CA SER A 629 25.52 0.22 16.38
C SER A 629 25.77 -1.14 17.08
N LYS A 630 25.70 -1.15 18.42
CA LYS A 630 25.98 -2.32 19.26
C LYS A 630 24.78 -3.26 19.49
N GLN A 631 23.70 -3.12 18.75
CA GLN A 631 22.51 -3.97 18.95
C GLN A 631 22.06 -4.58 17.63
N GLY A 632 22.28 -5.89 17.52
CA GLY A 632 21.64 -6.73 16.50
C GLY A 632 20.15 -6.80 16.82
N PHE A 633 19.34 -6.04 16.08
CA PHE A 633 17.90 -6.21 16.09
C PHE A 633 17.54 -7.39 15.18
N LEU A 634 17.02 -8.45 15.77
CA LEU A 634 16.43 -9.58 15.06
C LEU A 634 15.01 -9.18 14.66
N SER A 635 14.79 -8.95 13.36
CA SER A 635 13.43 -8.92 12.80
C SER A 635 12.86 -10.34 12.87
N GLY A 636 11.64 -10.50 13.39
CA GLY A 636 11.07 -11.81 13.72
C GLY A 636 11.02 -12.80 12.55
N GLU A 637 11.12 -14.10 12.87
CA GLU A 637 11.09 -15.26 11.96
C GLU A 637 9.71 -15.52 11.31
N GLN A 638 8.91 -14.48 11.06
CA GLN A 638 7.57 -14.64 10.49
C GLN A 638 7.62 -14.54 8.97
N GLU A 639 6.86 -15.40 8.30
CA GLU A 639 6.81 -15.43 6.84
C GLU A 639 6.30 -14.08 6.27
N PRO A 640 6.93 -13.54 5.21
CA PRO A 640 6.67 -12.17 4.74
C PRO A 640 5.19 -11.88 4.38
N TRP A 641 4.47 -12.89 3.87
CA TRP A 641 3.08 -12.76 3.40
C TRP A 641 2.01 -12.76 4.50
N VAL A 642 2.38 -12.94 5.77
CA VAL A 642 1.45 -12.87 6.91
C VAL A 642 0.99 -11.42 7.16
N PHE A 643 1.76 -10.43 6.72
CA PHE A 643 1.48 -9.02 6.97
C PHE A 643 0.87 -8.33 5.75
N ARG A 644 -0.08 -7.42 6.00
CA ARG A 644 -0.66 -6.54 4.96
C ARG A 644 0.39 -5.56 4.43
N GLY A 645 0.26 -5.16 3.16
CA GLY A 645 1.10 -4.13 2.54
C GLY A 645 2.23 -4.63 1.62
N GLY A 646 2.39 -5.95 1.45
CA GLY A 646 3.32 -6.53 0.47
C GLY A 646 4.79 -6.14 0.68
N LEU A 647 5.58 -6.16 -0.40
CA LEU A 647 7.03 -5.93 -0.36
C LEU A 647 7.42 -4.59 0.30
N ALA A 648 6.63 -3.54 0.11
CA ALA A 648 6.91 -2.23 0.72
C ALA A 648 6.87 -2.30 2.25
N ALA A 649 5.85 -2.97 2.80
CA ALA A 649 5.73 -3.17 4.24
C ALA A 649 6.85 -4.09 4.78
N ASP A 650 7.22 -5.13 4.04
CA ASP A 650 8.33 -6.03 4.41
C ASP A 650 9.65 -5.27 4.52
N LEU A 651 9.94 -4.42 3.54
CA LEU A 651 11.12 -3.56 3.52
C LEU A 651 11.09 -2.51 4.66
N GLN A 652 9.94 -1.90 4.93
CA GLN A 652 9.79 -0.95 6.05
C GLN A 652 10.08 -1.60 7.41
N ARG A 653 9.62 -2.84 7.62
CA ARG A 653 9.86 -3.61 8.86
C ARG A 653 11.34 -3.94 9.10
N LEU A 654 12.20 -3.81 8.08
CA LEU A 654 13.64 -3.98 8.26
C LEU A 654 14.30 -2.78 8.94
N LEU A 655 13.62 -1.62 9.01
CA LEU A 655 14.10 -0.46 9.77
C LEU A 655 13.85 -0.64 11.27
N PRO A 656 14.69 -0.07 12.14
CA PRO A 656 14.54 -0.18 13.59
C PRO A 656 13.41 0.74 14.11
N LEU A 657 12.15 0.51 13.73
CA LEU A 657 11.03 1.46 13.94
C LEU A 657 9.71 0.80 14.37
N GLU A 658 9.74 -0.37 15.01
CA GLU A 658 8.54 -1.19 15.31
C GLU A 658 7.41 -0.46 16.06
N SER A 659 7.74 0.55 16.88
CA SER A 659 6.77 1.34 17.65
C SER A 659 6.38 2.69 17.03
N VAL A 660 6.88 3.01 15.82
CA VAL A 660 6.68 4.30 15.11
C VAL A 660 5.95 4.13 13.77
N ASN A 661 4.85 3.37 13.77
CA ASN A 661 4.14 3.00 12.54
C ASN A 661 3.40 4.18 11.85
N ASP A 662 3.12 5.26 12.59
CA ASP A 662 2.45 6.47 12.08
C ASP A 662 3.28 7.26 11.05
N LEU A 663 4.61 7.11 11.07
CA LEU A 663 5.51 7.72 10.07
C LEU A 663 5.46 7.03 8.71
N PHE A 664 4.90 5.82 8.61
CA PHE A 664 4.70 5.10 7.35
C PHE A 664 3.30 5.33 6.75
N LEU A 665 2.47 6.16 7.38
CA LEU A 665 1.17 6.55 6.86
C LEU A 665 1.30 7.77 5.94
N TYR A 666 1.31 7.51 4.64
CA TYR A 666 1.43 8.54 3.61
C TYR A 666 0.11 8.73 2.85
N LYS A 667 -0.22 9.99 2.54
CA LYS A 667 -1.21 10.32 1.49
C LYS A 667 -0.44 10.48 0.18
N THR A 668 -0.75 9.66 -0.81
CA THR A 668 -0.21 9.81 -2.17
C THR A 668 -0.57 11.20 -2.72
N PRO A 669 0.32 11.84 -3.51
CA PRO A 669 -0.01 13.10 -4.20
C PRO A 669 -1.32 13.00 -4.98
N GLU A 670 -2.11 14.07 -5.00
CA GLU A 670 -3.41 14.08 -5.68
C GLU A 670 -3.27 13.95 -7.19
N THR A 671 -2.15 14.38 -7.76
CA THR A 671 -1.83 14.13 -9.17
C THR A 671 -0.41 13.57 -9.28
N PRO A 672 -0.12 12.73 -10.28
CA PRO A 672 1.23 12.25 -10.52
C PRO A 672 2.22 13.42 -10.66
N THR A 673 3.25 13.46 -9.82
CA THR A 673 4.27 14.49 -9.84
C THR A 673 5.55 13.94 -10.45
N ARG A 674 6.27 14.81 -11.17
CA ARG A 674 7.61 14.48 -11.70
C ARG A 674 8.72 14.83 -10.72
N GLN A 675 8.42 15.62 -9.68
CA GLN A 675 9.43 16.12 -8.76
C GLN A 675 9.90 14.99 -7.83
N VAL A 676 11.20 14.74 -7.88
CA VAL A 676 11.89 13.68 -7.14
C VAL A 676 12.69 14.32 -6.01
N TYR A 677 12.33 14.00 -4.77
CA TYR A 677 13.12 14.36 -3.59
C TYR A 677 14.00 13.18 -3.16
N THR A 678 15.27 13.46 -2.85
CA THR A 678 16.23 12.49 -2.34
C THR A 678 16.65 12.88 -0.94
N ILE A 679 16.61 11.90 -0.03
CA ILE A 679 17.08 12.07 1.36
C ILE A 679 18.42 11.35 1.48
N ARG A 680 19.41 12.03 2.03
CA ARG A 680 20.74 11.45 2.27
C ARG A 680 21.38 12.02 3.54
N PRO A 681 22.37 11.32 4.12
CA PRO A 681 23.17 11.88 5.20
C PRO A 681 23.82 13.21 4.80
N TYR A 682 23.96 14.10 5.79
CA TYR A 682 24.65 15.37 5.65
C TYR A 682 26.15 15.16 5.35
N LEU A 683 26.69 15.97 4.45
CA LEU A 683 28.11 16.06 4.16
C LEU A 683 28.62 17.46 4.54
N ALA A 684 29.89 17.58 4.93
CA ALA A 684 30.49 18.87 5.26
C ALA A 684 30.42 19.89 4.09
N SER A 685 30.39 19.42 2.85
CA SER A 685 30.18 20.26 1.67
C SER A 685 28.78 20.91 1.59
N ASP A 686 27.79 20.39 2.32
CA ASP A 686 26.42 20.90 2.33
C ASP A 686 26.25 22.11 3.25
N GLU A 687 27.21 22.42 4.13
CA GLU A 687 27.12 23.51 5.12
C GLU A 687 26.64 24.81 4.50
N ARG A 688 27.26 25.22 3.39
CA ARG A 688 26.91 26.44 2.67
C ARG A 688 25.46 26.42 2.18
N ASN A 689 25.00 25.30 1.63
CA ASN A 689 23.64 25.16 1.08
C ASN A 689 22.60 25.14 2.20
N VAL A 690 22.89 24.47 3.32
CA VAL A 690 22.05 24.47 4.52
C VAL A 690 21.92 25.87 5.09
N TYR A 691 23.03 26.62 5.20
CA TYR A 691 23.03 27.98 5.74
C TYR A 691 22.25 28.95 4.83
N GLN A 692 22.41 28.80 3.51
CA GLN A 692 21.60 29.54 2.53
C GLN A 692 20.11 29.19 2.64
N LEU A 693 19.77 27.92 2.84
CA LEU A 693 18.38 27.50 3.07
C LEU A 693 17.84 28.13 4.36
N CYS A 694 18.60 28.16 5.45
CA CYS A 694 18.20 28.81 6.69
C CYS A 694 17.87 30.29 6.48
N HIS A 695 18.70 31.00 5.69
CA HIS A 695 18.47 32.39 5.34
C HIS A 695 17.17 32.57 4.55
N ARG A 696 16.94 31.77 3.50
CA ARG A 696 15.71 31.82 2.69
C ARG A 696 14.46 31.56 3.52
N LEU A 697 14.47 30.53 4.37
CA LEU A 697 13.31 30.16 5.20
C LEU A 697 13.03 31.20 6.28
N HIS A 698 14.06 31.80 6.88
CA HIS A 698 13.89 32.86 7.86
C HIS A 698 13.23 34.11 7.25
N ILE A 699 13.65 34.50 6.03
CA ILE A 699 13.02 35.62 5.30
C ILE A 699 11.55 35.29 4.99
N ALA A 700 11.26 34.08 4.51
CA ALA A 700 9.89 33.65 4.23
C ALA A 700 8.99 33.71 5.48
N ARG A 701 9.48 33.24 6.63
CA ARG A 701 8.73 33.24 7.90
C ARG A 701 8.48 34.63 8.48
N THR A 702 9.42 35.56 8.29
CA THR A 702 9.30 36.93 8.82
C THR A 702 8.49 37.85 7.92
N GLY A 703 8.18 37.43 6.69
CA GLY A 703 7.44 38.25 5.71
C GLY A 703 8.17 39.53 5.30
N ALA A 704 9.48 39.62 5.59
CA ALA A 704 10.29 40.81 5.36
C ALA A 704 10.72 40.92 3.89
N ASN A 705 10.90 42.15 3.40
CA ASN A 705 11.38 42.39 2.02
C ASN A 705 12.77 41.76 1.81
N LEU A 706 12.89 40.94 0.77
CA LEU A 706 14.12 40.23 0.40
C LEU A 706 15.35 41.17 0.33
N CYS A 707 15.18 42.34 -0.30
CA CYS A 707 16.25 43.33 -0.45
C CYS A 707 16.75 43.96 0.85
N ASP A 708 15.90 44.07 1.88
CA ASP A 708 16.27 44.70 3.16
C ASP A 708 16.97 43.68 4.07
N MET A 709 16.52 42.43 4.05
CA MET A 709 17.14 41.33 4.80
C MET A 709 18.49 40.90 4.18
N GLU A 710 18.61 40.84 2.85
CA GLU A 710 19.89 40.56 2.19
C GLU A 710 20.96 41.60 2.52
N LYS A 711 20.58 42.88 2.63
CA LYS A 711 21.50 43.94 3.08
C LYS A 711 21.88 43.81 4.55
N LEU A 712 20.95 43.38 5.39
CA LEU A 712 21.15 43.20 6.83
C LEU A 712 22.13 42.05 7.14
N PHE A 713 21.96 40.91 6.46
CA PHE A 713 22.80 39.72 6.66
C PHE A 713 24.06 39.72 5.78
N HIS A 714 24.28 40.72 4.92
CA HIS A 714 25.49 40.81 4.10
C HIS A 714 26.77 40.80 4.96
N SER A 715 26.73 41.47 6.12
CA SER A 715 27.84 41.49 7.09
C SER A 715 27.93 40.21 7.93
N TYR A 716 26.88 39.38 7.95
CA TYR A 716 26.73 38.20 8.81
C TYR A 716 26.08 37.03 8.06
N PRO A 717 26.64 36.56 6.93
CA PRO A 717 25.96 35.64 6.01
C PRO A 717 25.68 34.26 6.62
N ASN A 718 26.46 33.85 7.63
CA ASN A 718 26.38 32.54 8.26
C ASN A 718 25.61 32.53 9.59
N LEU A 719 25.20 33.71 10.09
CA LEU A 719 24.67 33.86 11.45
C LEU A 719 23.44 32.99 11.72
N LEU A 720 22.49 32.95 10.79
CA LEU A 720 21.27 32.14 10.94
C LEU A 720 21.56 30.64 10.95
N GLY A 721 22.50 30.20 10.11
CA GLY A 721 22.96 28.80 10.10
C GLY A 721 23.63 28.43 11.41
N ASP A 722 24.54 29.28 11.90
CA ASP A 722 25.28 29.08 13.14
C ASP A 722 24.36 29.04 14.37
N ILE A 723 23.34 29.91 14.44
CA ILE A 723 22.38 29.96 15.54
C ILE A 723 21.51 28.69 15.59
N HIS A 724 21.04 28.21 14.43
CA HIS A 724 20.02 27.17 14.40
C HIS A 724 20.55 25.75 14.22
N PHE A 725 21.60 25.58 13.42
CA PHE A 725 22.09 24.26 13.00
C PHE A 725 23.60 24.07 13.15
N GLY A 726 24.40 25.13 13.24
CA GLY A 726 25.86 25.07 13.30
C GLY A 726 26.39 24.14 14.39
N ALA A 727 25.84 24.23 15.60
CA ALA A 727 26.18 23.34 16.70
C ALA A 727 25.89 21.86 16.40
N PHE A 728 24.78 21.56 15.71
CA PHE A 728 24.45 20.18 15.35
C PHE A 728 25.40 19.64 14.29
N VAL A 729 25.62 20.37 13.19
CA VAL A 729 26.47 19.90 12.08
C VAL A 729 27.95 19.86 12.45
N THR A 730 28.37 20.62 13.46
CA THR A 730 29.76 20.63 13.94
C THR A 730 30.01 19.57 15.00
N LEU A 731 29.10 19.41 15.97
CA LEU A 731 29.29 18.54 17.14
C LEU A 731 28.63 17.16 17.00
N SER A 732 27.59 17.03 16.17
CA SER A 732 26.84 15.79 15.96
C SER A 732 26.38 15.62 14.49
N PRO A 733 27.28 15.75 13.49
CA PRO A 733 26.92 15.61 12.08
C PRO A 733 26.30 14.24 11.74
N GLU A 734 26.61 13.20 12.51
CA GLU A 734 26.20 11.84 12.27
C GLU A 734 24.68 11.58 12.35
N PHE A 735 23.91 12.49 12.95
CA PHE A 735 22.45 12.42 13.00
C PHE A 735 21.76 13.47 12.12
N SER A 736 22.51 14.03 11.17
CA SER A 736 22.02 15.07 10.27
C SER A 736 21.75 14.53 8.87
N PHE A 737 20.62 14.91 8.27
CA PHE A 737 20.19 14.49 6.93
C PHE A 737 19.67 15.69 6.14
N VAL A 738 19.98 15.72 4.85
CA VAL A 738 19.47 16.72 3.90
C VAL A 738 18.44 16.10 2.97
N VAL A 739 17.52 16.95 2.49
CA VAL A 739 16.64 16.67 1.36
C VAL A 739 17.08 17.54 0.20
N GLU A 740 17.36 16.92 -0.93
CA GLU A 740 17.68 17.60 -2.18
C GLU A 740 16.64 17.30 -3.26
N ASP A 741 16.35 18.31 -4.08
CA ASP A 741 15.72 18.16 -5.38
C ASP A 741 16.78 18.21 -6.48
N GLU A 742 16.38 18.28 -7.76
CA GLU A 742 17.31 18.33 -8.90
C GLU A 742 18.24 19.56 -8.89
N ASN A 743 17.88 20.62 -8.15
CA ASN A 743 18.55 21.92 -8.23
C ASN A 743 19.30 22.30 -6.95
N SER A 744 18.79 21.94 -5.76
CA SER A 744 19.37 22.37 -4.49
C SER A 744 18.89 21.58 -3.26
N VAL A 745 19.52 21.85 -2.11
CA VAL A 745 19.01 21.41 -0.80
C VAL A 745 17.75 22.21 -0.45
N VAL A 746 16.64 21.49 -0.26
CA VAL A 746 15.31 22.03 0.02
C VAL A 746 14.80 21.69 1.42
N GLY A 747 15.49 20.82 2.14
CA GLY A 747 15.14 20.46 3.52
C GLY A 747 16.33 19.93 4.30
N PHE A 748 16.24 19.99 5.62
CA PHE A 748 17.31 19.54 6.50
C PHE A 748 16.76 19.15 7.88
N VAL A 749 17.27 18.06 8.44
CA VAL A 749 17.09 17.66 9.84
C VAL A 749 18.45 17.45 10.48
N ALA A 750 18.59 17.92 11.71
CA ALA A 750 19.78 17.69 12.53
C ALA A 750 19.36 17.23 13.91
N ALA A 751 20.14 16.34 14.50
CA ALA A 751 19.86 15.84 15.84
C ALA A 751 21.14 15.58 16.63
N ALA A 752 20.97 15.46 17.94
CA ALA A 752 22.00 15.03 18.88
C ALA A 752 21.42 13.90 19.73
N ALA A 753 22.10 12.76 19.80
CA ALA A 753 21.59 11.58 20.49
C ALA A 753 21.46 11.77 22.02
N ASN A 754 22.38 12.53 22.62
CA ASN A 754 22.37 12.85 24.05
C ASN A 754 22.41 14.36 24.23
N ALA A 755 21.25 14.97 24.48
CA ALA A 755 21.10 16.41 24.61
C ALA A 755 21.91 16.99 25.77
N LYS A 756 22.08 16.24 26.88
CA LYS A 756 22.86 16.68 28.06
C LYS A 756 24.35 16.81 27.72
N GLU A 757 24.91 15.81 27.06
CA GLU A 757 26.31 15.82 26.63
C GLU A 757 26.54 16.84 25.50
N TRP A 758 25.62 16.94 24.55
CA TRP A 758 25.68 17.93 23.47
C TRP A 758 25.63 19.36 24.02
N GLN A 759 24.75 19.66 24.98
CA GLN A 759 24.69 20.95 25.65
C GLN A 759 26.02 21.29 26.35
N ARG A 760 26.66 20.31 27.00
CA ARG A 760 27.99 20.49 27.59
C ARG A 760 29.04 20.85 26.53
N GLN A 761 29.00 20.21 25.35
CA GLN A 761 29.91 20.51 24.25
C GLN A 761 29.66 21.89 23.64
N ILE A 762 28.41 22.34 23.56
CA ILE A 762 28.06 23.70 23.13
C ILE A 762 28.74 24.74 24.02
N HIS A 763 28.62 24.59 25.35
CA HIS A 763 29.22 25.53 26.29
C HIS A 763 30.76 25.57 26.22
N VAL A 764 31.40 24.41 26.06
CA VAL A 764 32.85 24.29 26.12
C VAL A 764 33.52 24.63 24.77
N ALA A 765 32.88 24.35 23.65
CA ALA A 765 33.48 24.47 22.32
C ALA A 765 32.75 25.47 21.40
N TRP A 766 31.45 25.30 21.19
CA TRP A 766 30.71 26.09 20.19
C TRP A 766 30.55 27.56 20.59
N VAL A 767 30.20 27.82 21.83
CA VAL A 767 29.94 29.17 22.33
C VAL A 767 31.20 30.06 22.30
N PRO A 768 32.38 29.61 22.80
CA PRO A 768 33.63 30.37 22.63
C PRO A 768 33.97 30.68 21.16
N GLU A 769 33.69 29.74 20.26
CA GLU A 769 33.87 29.95 18.82
C GLU A 769 32.92 31.03 18.29
N MET A 770 31.65 31.00 18.67
CA MET A 770 30.66 32.02 18.28
C MET A 770 30.99 33.40 18.84
N GLN A 771 31.51 33.49 20.07
CA GLN A 771 31.99 34.75 20.66
C GLN A 771 33.16 35.35 19.87
N THR A 772 34.03 34.49 19.33
CA THR A 772 35.14 34.90 18.48
C THR A 772 34.67 35.32 17.08
N LYS A 773 33.68 34.61 16.52
CA LYS A 773 33.12 34.84 15.18
C LYS A 773 32.23 36.09 15.13
N TYR A 774 31.49 36.38 16.21
CA TYR A 774 30.50 37.47 16.30
C TYR A 774 30.70 38.37 17.53
N PRO A 775 31.88 38.99 17.73
CA PRO A 775 32.19 39.72 18.95
C PRO A 775 31.23 40.89 19.22
N GLU A 776 30.77 41.57 18.17
CA GLU A 776 29.85 42.72 18.26
C GLU A 776 28.45 42.35 18.77
N LEU A 777 28.01 41.11 18.53
CA LEU A 777 26.68 40.62 18.92
C LEU A 777 26.67 40.03 20.35
N PHE A 778 27.83 39.65 20.90
CA PHE A 778 27.96 39.10 22.25
C PHE A 778 28.26 40.16 23.34
N HIS A 779 28.95 41.26 23.00
CA HIS A 779 29.46 42.24 23.97
C HIS A 779 28.57 43.49 24.13
N SER A 780 27.33 43.49 23.62
CA SER A 780 26.45 44.68 23.58
C SER A 780 25.95 45.19 24.94
N HIS A 781 26.39 44.61 26.06
CA HIS A 781 26.05 45.09 27.41
C HIS A 781 27.04 46.09 28.00
N SER A 782 28.21 46.32 27.38
CA SER A 782 29.20 47.28 27.90
C SER A 782 29.37 48.48 26.97
N THR A 783 28.61 49.55 27.28
CA THR A 783 28.91 50.97 27.02
C THR A 783 29.22 51.43 25.58
N GLU A 784 28.31 52.29 25.08
CA GLU A 784 28.40 53.18 23.91
C GLU A 784 28.21 52.59 22.49
N LYS A 785 26.96 52.66 22.02
CA LYS A 785 26.52 52.77 20.61
C LYS A 785 27.13 51.77 19.60
N THR A 786 26.86 50.49 19.76
CA THR A 786 26.61 49.63 18.59
C THR A 786 25.11 49.66 18.30
N ASN A 787 24.71 50.41 17.26
CA ASN A 787 23.32 50.50 16.82
C ASN A 787 22.96 49.21 16.08
N ILE A 788 22.84 48.09 16.80
CA ILE A 788 22.41 46.81 16.22
C ILE A 788 20.98 47.02 15.69
N PRO A 789 20.73 46.81 14.38
CA PRO A 789 19.40 46.91 13.81
C PRO A 789 18.40 46.05 14.61
N ASP A 790 17.19 46.54 14.83
CA ASP A 790 16.17 45.86 15.62
C ASP A 790 15.95 44.37 15.26
N PRO A 791 15.98 43.95 13.97
CA PRO A 791 15.84 42.53 13.61
C PRO A 791 17.02 41.64 14.08
N LEU A 792 18.21 42.21 14.26
CA LEU A 792 19.39 41.49 14.76
C LEU A 792 19.42 41.40 16.29
N LYS A 793 18.61 42.20 17.02
CA LYS A 793 18.57 42.15 18.49
C LYS A 793 17.97 40.85 19.01
N ASP A 794 16.92 40.33 18.37
CA ASP A 794 16.34 39.02 18.72
C ASP A 794 17.35 37.90 18.47
N LEU A 795 18.02 37.92 17.31
CA LEU A 795 19.05 36.94 16.95
C LEU A 795 20.27 37.01 17.87
N ALA A 796 20.72 38.20 18.26
CA ALA A 796 21.78 38.38 19.24
C ALA A 796 21.36 37.83 20.62
N THR A 797 20.11 38.04 21.02
CA THR A 797 19.55 37.46 22.26
C THR A 797 19.54 35.93 22.19
N ARG A 798 19.12 35.33 21.06
CA ARG A 798 19.15 33.87 20.85
C ARG A 798 20.58 33.32 20.87
N LEU A 799 21.53 34.02 20.24
CA LEU A 799 22.95 33.66 20.22
C LEU A 799 23.57 33.73 21.62
N GLN A 800 23.18 34.71 22.44
CA GLN A 800 23.57 34.82 23.85
C GLN A 800 22.88 33.75 24.72
N ARG A 801 21.65 33.33 24.38
CA ARG A 801 20.93 32.24 25.04
C ARG A 801 21.49 30.84 24.77
N LEU A 802 22.44 30.69 23.84
CA LEU A 802 23.23 29.45 23.72
C LEU A 802 23.97 29.09 25.02
N HIS A 803 24.08 30.04 25.96
CA HIS A 803 24.73 29.93 27.27
C HIS A 803 23.79 29.57 28.44
N THR A 804 22.47 29.43 28.25
CA THR A 804 21.50 29.38 29.37
C THR A 804 20.78 28.03 29.60
N GLU A 805 20.65 27.73 30.91
CA GLU A 805 19.96 26.66 31.69
C GLU A 805 20.12 25.18 31.31
N ASP A 806 20.43 24.37 32.33
CA ASP A 806 20.48 22.91 32.23
C ASP A 806 19.10 22.36 31.80
N LEU A 807 19.09 21.48 30.80
CA LEU A 807 17.88 20.80 30.37
C LEU A 807 17.27 20.01 31.56
N PRO A 808 15.95 20.13 31.82
CA PRO A 808 15.32 19.43 32.94
C PRO A 808 15.53 17.91 32.86
N ASP A 809 15.99 17.28 33.95
CA ASP A 809 16.22 15.82 33.96
C ASP A 809 14.90 15.03 33.69
N ALA A 810 13.75 15.60 34.04
CA ALA A 810 12.43 15.05 33.73
C ALA A 810 12.16 14.95 32.20
N LEU A 811 12.65 15.91 31.41
CA LEU A 811 12.57 15.86 29.94
C LEU A 811 13.44 14.74 29.39
N LEU A 812 14.68 14.68 29.86
CA LEU A 812 15.72 13.79 29.35
C LEU A 812 15.45 12.31 29.69
N THR A 813 14.60 12.03 30.68
CA THR A 813 14.20 10.67 31.06
C THR A 813 13.47 9.95 29.92
N TYR A 814 12.60 10.66 29.19
CA TYR A 814 11.80 10.09 28.09
C TYR A 814 12.21 10.61 26.71
N HIS A 815 12.86 11.78 26.64
CA HIS A 815 13.27 12.43 25.40
C HIS A 815 14.76 12.82 25.43
N PRO A 816 15.69 11.85 25.53
CA PRO A 816 17.12 12.13 25.70
C PRO A 816 17.79 12.81 24.50
N SER A 817 17.21 12.69 23.30
CA SER A 817 17.75 13.29 22.08
C SER A 817 17.11 14.63 21.76
N GLN A 818 17.88 15.54 21.18
CA GLN A 818 17.38 16.83 20.70
C GLN A 818 17.43 16.85 19.18
N LEU A 819 16.39 17.35 18.53
CA LEU A 819 16.27 17.40 17.08
C LEU A 819 15.80 18.79 16.63
N LYS A 820 16.12 19.16 15.39
CA LYS A 820 15.55 20.31 14.70
C LYS A 820 15.41 20.01 13.22
N MET A 821 14.27 20.36 12.61
CA MET A 821 13.99 20.06 11.21
C MET A 821 13.32 21.24 10.50
N TRP A 822 13.90 21.67 9.38
CA TRP A 822 13.35 22.72 8.50
C TRP A 822 13.16 22.18 7.08
N LEU A 823 12.05 22.56 6.46
CA LEU A 823 11.68 22.15 5.09
C LEU A 823 11.19 23.39 4.32
N SER A 824 11.52 23.47 3.04
CA SER A 824 11.06 24.55 2.17
C SER A 824 9.61 24.37 1.72
N ASP A 825 8.89 25.48 1.57
CA ASP A 825 7.52 25.52 1.04
C ASP A 825 7.45 25.10 -0.44
N THR A 826 8.58 24.97 -1.13
CA THR A 826 8.66 24.38 -2.47
C THR A 826 8.45 22.86 -2.48
N VAL A 827 8.45 22.21 -1.31
CA VAL A 827 8.22 20.78 -1.18
C VAL A 827 6.72 20.48 -1.18
N ILE A 828 6.23 20.02 -2.33
CA ILE A 828 4.80 19.70 -2.53
C ILE A 828 4.40 18.34 -1.96
N ASP A 829 5.36 17.42 -1.83
CA ASP A 829 5.12 16.06 -1.35
C ASP A 829 5.18 16.01 0.18
N HIS A 830 3.99 15.93 0.82
CA HIS A 830 3.87 15.86 2.27
C HIS A 830 4.50 14.62 2.91
N SER A 831 4.82 13.57 2.15
CA SER A 831 5.52 12.39 2.68
C SER A 831 6.99 12.67 3.02
N VAL A 832 7.59 13.70 2.40
CA VAL A 832 9.01 14.01 2.54
C VAL A 832 9.37 14.36 3.98
N SER A 833 8.55 15.16 4.67
CA SER A 833 8.79 15.52 6.07
C SER A 833 8.77 14.30 6.99
N LYS A 834 7.81 13.39 6.80
CA LYS A 834 7.74 12.12 7.53
C LYS A 834 8.96 11.26 7.25
N ARG A 835 9.32 11.05 5.98
CA ARG A 835 10.48 10.23 5.57
C ARG A 835 11.82 10.81 6.09
N LEU A 836 11.94 12.14 6.10
CA LEU A 836 13.12 12.82 6.65
C LEU A 836 13.25 12.57 8.16
N LEU A 837 12.14 12.70 8.89
CA LEU A 837 12.10 12.36 10.31
C LEU A 837 12.38 10.87 10.53
N THR A 838 11.85 9.99 9.68
CA THR A 838 12.11 8.54 9.74
C THR A 838 13.60 8.22 9.67
N CYS A 839 14.36 8.86 8.77
CA CYS A 839 15.83 8.71 8.72
C CYS A 839 16.49 9.10 10.04
N ALA A 840 16.15 10.28 10.59
CA ALA A 840 16.73 10.77 11.82
C ALA A 840 16.39 9.88 13.03
N VAL A 841 15.13 9.46 13.16
CA VAL A 841 14.68 8.57 14.24
C VAL A 841 15.33 7.19 14.13
N ALA A 842 15.44 6.62 12.92
CA ALA A 842 16.14 5.34 12.72
C ALA A 842 17.61 5.43 13.17
N ALA A 843 18.30 6.53 12.85
CA ALA A 843 19.68 6.78 13.27
C ALA A 843 19.81 6.92 14.81
N LEU A 844 18.91 7.69 15.44
CA LEU A 844 18.88 7.89 16.90
C LEU A 844 18.57 6.59 17.65
N ARG A 845 17.61 5.80 17.17
CA ARG A 845 17.25 4.51 17.77
C ARG A 845 18.34 3.47 17.62
N ALA A 846 19.03 3.45 16.48
CA ALA A 846 20.22 2.61 16.30
C ALA A 846 21.36 2.99 17.27
N HIS A 847 21.35 4.21 17.82
CA HIS A 847 22.26 4.68 18.88
C HIS A 847 21.68 4.56 20.30
N GLY A 848 20.54 3.88 20.47
CA GLY A 848 19.97 3.58 21.79
C GLY A 848 19.11 4.69 22.39
N SER A 849 18.74 5.71 21.61
CA SER A 849 17.78 6.72 22.09
C SER A 849 16.37 6.15 22.19
N SER A 850 15.64 6.53 23.25
CA SER A 850 14.24 6.17 23.52
C SER A 850 13.24 7.21 23.02
N GLY A 851 13.69 8.41 22.67
CA GLY A 851 12.83 9.50 22.25
C GLY A 851 13.61 10.78 21.96
N CYS A 852 12.94 11.72 21.30
CA CYS A 852 13.52 13.03 20.99
C CYS A 852 12.60 14.18 21.37
N HIS A 853 13.17 15.35 21.56
CA HIS A 853 12.45 16.60 21.76
C HIS A 853 12.93 17.70 20.81
N VAL A 854 12.05 18.67 20.62
CA VAL A 854 12.27 19.95 19.94
C VAL A 854 11.98 21.07 20.94
N TYR A 855 12.76 22.13 20.88
CA TYR A 855 12.67 23.29 21.76
C TYR A 855 12.51 24.56 20.91
N ASP A 856 12.00 25.64 21.51
CA ASP A 856 11.85 26.96 20.86
C ASP A 856 11.00 26.85 19.58
N VAL A 857 9.87 26.14 19.68
CA VAL A 857 8.92 25.92 18.59
C VAL A 857 8.05 27.17 18.43
N ASP A 858 8.25 27.91 17.33
CA ASP A 858 7.40 29.04 16.97
C ASP A 858 5.96 28.61 16.62
N VAL A 859 5.01 29.56 16.66
CA VAL A 859 3.58 29.29 16.39
C VAL A 859 3.38 28.64 15.02
N CYS A 860 4.18 29.02 14.02
CA CYS A 860 4.13 28.49 12.66
C CYS A 860 4.59 27.01 12.59
N SER A 861 5.47 26.59 13.50
CA SER A 861 6.05 25.25 13.54
C SER A 861 5.24 24.28 14.41
N LEU A 862 4.29 24.76 15.23
CA LEU A 862 3.43 23.93 16.08
C LEU A 862 2.64 22.90 15.26
N GLU A 863 1.95 23.34 14.21
CA GLU A 863 1.16 22.45 13.35
C GLU A 863 2.07 21.47 12.57
N PHE A 864 3.27 21.91 12.20
CA PHE A 864 4.25 21.07 11.50
C PHE A 864 4.70 19.88 12.38
N TYR A 865 5.16 20.13 13.61
CA TYR A 865 5.60 19.07 14.51
C TYR A 865 4.44 18.22 15.03
N SER A 866 3.24 18.80 15.22
CA SER A 866 2.05 18.03 15.62
C SER A 866 1.63 17.01 14.55
N ARG A 867 1.70 17.37 13.25
CA ARG A 867 1.45 16.45 12.13
C ARG A 867 2.49 15.32 12.00
N LEU A 868 3.67 15.53 12.57
CA LEU A 868 4.73 14.55 12.69
C LEU A 868 4.64 13.73 13.99
N GLY A 869 3.55 13.94 14.77
CA GLY A 869 3.23 13.23 16.00
C GLY A 869 4.14 13.59 17.17
N PHE A 870 4.64 14.83 17.24
CA PHE A 870 5.17 15.38 18.47
C PHE A 870 4.03 15.94 19.34
N VAL A 871 4.19 15.85 20.66
CA VAL A 871 3.21 16.32 21.65
C VAL A 871 3.85 17.40 22.52
N GLU A 872 3.08 18.44 22.84
CA GLU A 872 3.48 19.52 23.73
C GLU A 872 3.73 19.01 25.16
N LEU A 873 4.88 19.35 25.74
CA LEU A 873 5.31 18.93 27.07
C LEU A 873 5.07 20.05 28.11
N LYS A 874 3.84 20.14 28.60
CA LYS A 874 3.37 21.24 29.47
C LYS A 874 4.00 21.30 30.87
N ASN A 875 4.61 20.20 31.34
CA ASN A 875 5.06 20.06 32.73
C ASN A 875 6.60 20.13 32.90
N VAL A 876 7.33 20.58 31.88
CA VAL A 876 8.80 20.45 31.84
C VAL A 876 9.55 21.72 32.31
N THR A 877 8.96 22.92 32.24
CA THR A 877 9.63 24.17 32.68
C THR A 877 8.72 25.12 33.47
N HIS A 878 9.34 25.91 34.36
CA HIS A 878 8.71 27.04 35.05
C HIS A 878 8.79 28.36 34.26
N ASP A 879 9.53 28.38 33.15
CA ASP A 879 9.64 29.52 32.25
C ASP A 879 8.52 29.46 31.20
N HIS A 880 7.62 30.46 31.21
CA HIS A 880 6.43 30.52 30.36
C HIS A 880 6.74 30.88 28.89
N ASP A 881 7.99 31.24 28.57
CA ASP A 881 8.38 31.74 27.25
C ASP A 881 8.95 30.66 26.31
N VAL A 882 9.20 29.42 26.78
CA VAL A 882 9.81 28.34 25.96
C VAL A 882 8.92 27.09 25.90
N MET A 883 8.52 26.72 24.68
CA MET A 883 7.68 25.54 24.42
C MET A 883 8.52 24.33 24.02
N TYR A 884 8.26 23.19 24.68
CA TYR A 884 8.90 21.91 24.38
C TYR A 884 7.90 20.94 23.75
N PHE A 885 8.34 20.22 22.73
CA PHE A 885 7.59 19.17 22.07
C PHE A 885 8.39 17.87 22.12
N GLY A 886 7.75 16.77 22.50
CA GLY A 886 8.39 15.47 22.68
C GLY A 886 7.78 14.41 21.79
N ARG A 887 8.59 13.43 21.38
CA ARG A 887 8.18 12.21 20.70
C ARG A 887 8.95 11.02 21.26
N ILE A 888 8.24 9.95 21.60
CA ILE A 888 8.81 8.67 22.04
C ILE A 888 8.93 7.74 20.82
N PHE A 889 9.94 6.87 20.82
CA PHE A 889 10.17 5.93 19.73
C PHE A 889 9.53 4.58 19.97
#